data_AF-A0A3N9TSB6-F1
#
_entry.id   AF-A0A3N9TSB6-F1
#
_cell.length_a   1.000
_cell.length_b   1.000
_cell.length_c   1.000
_cell.angle_alpha   90.00
_cell.angle_beta   90.00
_cell.angle_gamma   90.00
#
_symmetry.space_group_name_H-M   'P 1'
#
loop_
_entity.id
_entity.type
_entity.pdbx_description
1 polymer ?
#
loop_
_entity_poly.entity_id
_entity_poly.type
_entity_poly.pdbx_seq_one_letter_code
_entity_poly.pdbx_strand_id
1 'polypeptide(L)'
;MKNTGKKIAVGLLTTTIVASQIFPTSLSLSESLSGGHLAEAAVANDYFSDTPAQTGTDITMTEANGKLNIVVNLTKLSIGGTIRINIINNVGGELYNYGVVETPTTTGVKTYTLDKKVDVPKFGLINVSYYTKSGSHLSTRAYVFGDGLTSASQDLSNATNLVDTLFTDSNKYSLKLTTDQAAIDEAQAAVDKLAQGTDKTNLQNDINKAKELLAKQTVDKATQYTAKTSVDALFTDATKTGIKPTTDQAAIDVAQALVNKVQDPTVKADLQKDIDKAQSLLDARTQQATDDLNQKAAASYAVNQLFVNNTPASDAIKASADQDAIDNAQAEIDKIKDPVLKVSLQKDLDRAQELLNQRNAPATEKTKQDAARKAVNELFINQTPTSNEIDEYIISQKAIDDAQKLIDVVTDPTVREVLQKDLEQAQSLFDTLQVERAKQDAAIQAIIALFTDNSLTSNTIKDTTDQKAIDGAQQLVDALTNPTVQELLQEYLDKAQGLLDAKNAAATEKAKQDAAKKAVDELFNSNTPTSGAIKPTTDQKAIDDAKKLVDAITDPAVKAERQADLDKAQNLLDAKNTTLTAPKVNGYGVTDEYITGKVDASTVTVELYINGVRKKVSTPTNGDFKLYAQGFGLKVGDTFEVRGVDTKGNKGPIATGTVLSSSSSVAYGLTANDAGLSATTITGTAGSGLTTVRLSIDGTIVKVGQIKAGGTYSISTNNLIKPGSKVEVVGYADKTEMARKTVNIVNDEKPVLDALTMDDDTLKGSVTAGSATGFRVSINGVAVKTGAIAADGTFQSSIGKQAAGTVIKIEIRDTTGYNTLRVASTTVTGSAVVKLTAPVLEKMDGNYIVGTAPKGTELITIYENGAAVRTQSIRTMTVNPDGSFTFKAYVAASATSIQVQAKNSDKRMTSDLSAVFTK
;
A
#
# COMPACT_ATOMS: atom_id res chain seq x y z
N MET A 1 36.54 -9.72 -37.23
CA MET A 1 37.22 -10.97 -36.85
C MET A 1 36.60 -12.14 -37.62
N LYS A 2 37.44 -12.92 -38.33
CA LYS A 2 37.23 -14.22 -39.05
C LYS A 2 36.15 -14.22 -40.16
N ASN A 3 36.40 -14.26 -41.49
CA ASN A 3 37.29 -15.06 -42.38
C ASN A 3 37.07 -16.59 -42.20
N THR A 4 36.72 -17.43 -43.19
CA THR A 4 37.16 -17.57 -44.61
C THR A 4 36.19 -18.55 -45.31
N GLY A 5 35.70 -18.39 -46.56
CA GLY A 5 36.32 -18.69 -47.88
C GLY A 5 35.31 -19.51 -48.73
N LYS A 6 35.16 -19.50 -50.06
CA LYS A 6 35.87 -19.06 -51.29
C LYS A 6 34.79 -18.77 -52.37
N LYS A 7 34.77 -17.62 -53.09
CA LYS A 7 35.22 -17.38 -54.49
C LYS A 7 35.06 -18.58 -55.45
N ILE A 8 34.38 -18.46 -56.61
CA ILE A 8 34.86 -17.80 -57.85
C ILE A 8 33.68 -17.30 -58.71
N ALA A 9 33.82 -16.07 -59.22
CA ALA A 9 33.14 -15.52 -60.41
C ALA A 9 34.12 -14.54 -61.11
N VAL A 10 33.71 -14.07 -62.29
CA VAL A 10 34.42 -13.18 -63.26
C VAL A 10 35.25 -13.99 -64.28
N GLY A 11 35.10 -13.86 -65.61
CA GLY A 11 34.45 -12.84 -66.40
C GLY A 11 35.42 -12.32 -67.48
N LEU A 12 35.11 -12.67 -68.74
CA LEU A 12 35.32 -11.90 -69.98
C LEU A 12 36.72 -11.60 -70.59
N LEU A 13 36.79 -11.95 -71.90
CA LEU A 13 37.38 -11.28 -73.08
C LEU A 13 38.91 -11.11 -73.22
N THR A 14 39.44 -11.75 -74.27
CA THR A 14 40.34 -11.22 -75.34
C THR A 14 40.23 -12.22 -76.52
N THR A 15 40.28 -11.92 -77.83
CA THR A 15 41.25 -11.11 -78.58
C THR A 15 40.77 -10.91 -80.04
N THR A 16 41.10 -9.74 -80.61
CA THR A 16 41.01 -9.31 -82.03
C THR A 16 42.24 -9.77 -82.86
N ILE A 17 42.10 -10.07 -84.17
CA ILE A 17 43.08 -9.95 -85.31
C ILE A 17 42.26 -10.30 -86.59
N VAL A 18 41.92 -9.42 -87.55
CA VAL A 18 42.65 -8.71 -88.64
C VAL A 18 43.09 -9.57 -89.86
N ALA A 19 42.51 -9.24 -91.02
CA ALA A 19 42.96 -9.30 -92.44
C ALA A 19 43.50 -10.64 -93.04
N SER A 20 42.80 -11.25 -94.03
CA SER A 20 42.89 -11.04 -95.49
C SER A 20 43.99 -11.85 -96.21
N GLN A 21 43.57 -12.65 -97.22
CA GLN A 21 44.07 -12.70 -98.62
C GLN A 21 44.28 -14.11 -99.26
N ILE A 22 43.56 -14.33 -100.38
CA ILE A 22 44.04 -14.83 -101.70
C ILE A 22 44.24 -16.37 -101.85
N PHE A 23 43.31 -17.13 -102.47
CA PHE A 23 43.15 -17.50 -103.91
C PHE A 23 43.97 -18.76 -104.34
N PRO A 24 43.67 -19.48 -105.45
CA PRO A 24 42.58 -20.44 -105.60
C PRO A 24 43.03 -21.78 -106.28
N THR A 25 42.05 -22.65 -106.59
CA THR A 25 42.03 -23.67 -107.68
C THR A 25 43.07 -24.81 -107.66
N SER A 26 42.78 -26.09 -107.96
CA SER A 26 41.58 -26.79 -108.44
C SER A 26 41.92 -28.27 -108.73
N LEU A 27 40.88 -29.06 -109.03
CA LEU A 27 40.82 -30.37 -109.75
C LEU A 27 41.11 -31.64 -108.92
N SER A 28 40.37 -32.75 -109.04
CA SER A 28 39.32 -33.25 -109.98
C SER A 28 38.57 -34.42 -109.26
N LEU A 29 37.38 -34.97 -109.60
CA LEU A 29 36.65 -35.35 -110.83
C LEU A 29 35.12 -35.34 -110.51
N SER A 30 34.23 -34.66 -111.28
CA SER A 30 33.45 -35.08 -112.49
C SER A 30 32.21 -35.95 -112.15
N GLU A 31 30.96 -35.81 -112.66
CA GLU A 31 30.32 -35.14 -113.83
C GLU A 31 28.84 -34.80 -113.47
N SER A 32 28.32 -33.58 -113.68
CA SER A 32 27.59 -33.03 -114.88
C SER A 32 26.08 -33.38 -114.87
N LEU A 33 25.08 -32.53 -115.20
CA LEU A 33 24.99 -31.36 -116.09
C LEU A 33 23.74 -30.49 -115.76
N SER A 34 23.80 -29.25 -116.22
CA SER A 34 22.89 -28.10 -116.07
C SER A 34 21.63 -28.12 -116.95
N GLY A 35 20.65 -27.28 -116.63
CA GLY A 35 19.49 -26.98 -117.48
C GLY A 35 19.72 -25.92 -118.55
N GLY A 36 18.80 -25.87 -119.53
CA GLY A 36 18.38 -24.64 -120.23
C GLY A 36 18.85 -24.39 -121.67
N HIS A 37 17.91 -24.58 -122.61
CA HIS A 37 17.71 -23.88 -123.91
C HIS A 37 18.64 -24.09 -125.12
N LEU A 38 17.96 -24.08 -126.28
CA LEU A 38 18.31 -24.39 -127.66
C LEU A 38 19.00 -23.23 -128.42
N ALA A 39 19.96 -23.53 -129.30
CA ALA A 39 20.26 -22.89 -130.61
C ALA A 39 21.51 -23.58 -131.20
N GLU A 40 21.41 -24.41 -132.24
CA GLU A 40 21.45 -24.09 -133.68
C GLU A 40 22.90 -24.00 -134.25
N ALA A 41 23.12 -24.65 -135.40
CA ALA A 41 24.42 -25.14 -135.87
C ALA A 41 25.09 -24.26 -136.96
N ALA A 42 26.35 -24.65 -137.27
CA ALA A 42 26.99 -24.67 -138.59
C ALA A 42 28.02 -23.57 -138.96
N VAL A 43 29.22 -24.04 -139.31
CA VAL A 43 30.08 -23.44 -140.35
C VAL A 43 30.21 -24.48 -141.46
N ALA A 44 29.70 -24.18 -142.66
CA ALA A 44 29.99 -24.97 -143.86
C ALA A 44 29.92 -24.07 -145.11
N ASN A 45 31.09 -23.77 -145.67
CA ASN A 45 31.21 -23.16 -146.99
C ASN A 45 31.22 -24.31 -148.01
N ASP A 46 30.02 -24.77 -148.40
CA ASP A 46 29.86 -25.91 -149.30
C ASP A 46 28.90 -25.56 -150.43
N TYR A 47 29.44 -25.52 -151.66
CA TYR A 47 28.76 -24.99 -152.84
C TYR A 47 27.73 -25.98 -153.44
N PHE A 48 27.65 -27.22 -152.92
CA PHE A 48 26.52 -28.17 -153.03
C PHE A 48 26.61 -29.19 -151.86
N SER A 49 25.89 -29.02 -150.74
CA SER A 49 26.11 -29.85 -149.54
C SER A 49 25.56 -31.28 -149.61
N ASP A 50 26.29 -32.21 -148.97
CA ASP A 50 26.27 -33.69 -149.06
C ASP A 50 25.38 -34.43 -148.02
N THR A 51 24.23 -33.86 -147.62
CA THR A 51 23.29 -34.56 -146.72
C THR A 51 21.99 -34.95 -147.43
N PRO A 52 21.64 -36.26 -147.47
CA PRO A 52 20.41 -36.74 -148.08
C PRO A 52 19.24 -36.55 -147.10
N ALA A 53 18.60 -35.38 -147.14
CA ALA A 53 17.34 -35.15 -146.43
C ALA A 53 16.25 -34.74 -147.43
N GLN A 54 15.13 -35.44 -147.31
CA GLN A 54 13.95 -35.37 -148.16
C GLN A 54 13.39 -33.94 -148.26
N THR A 55 12.81 -33.64 -149.43
CA THR A 55 11.98 -32.46 -149.78
C THR A 55 12.66 -31.15 -150.18
N GLY A 56 13.88 -31.21 -150.73
CA GLY A 56 14.53 -30.06 -151.37
C GLY A 56 15.58 -30.48 -152.40
N THR A 57 15.22 -31.33 -153.33
CA THR A 57 16.10 -31.84 -154.40
C THR A 57 16.66 -30.70 -155.25
N ASP A 58 17.95 -30.36 -155.04
CA ASP A 58 18.70 -29.39 -155.85
C ASP A 58 18.67 -29.73 -157.34
N ILE A 59 18.43 -31.00 -157.69
CA ILE A 59 18.16 -31.47 -159.04
C ILE A 59 16.94 -32.38 -159.00
N THR A 60 15.90 -32.07 -159.78
CA THR A 60 14.81 -33.01 -160.09
C THR A 60 14.68 -33.23 -161.57
N MET A 61 14.29 -34.44 -161.93
CA MET A 61 13.89 -34.77 -163.29
C MET A 61 12.44 -35.23 -163.28
N THR A 62 11.65 -34.63 -164.17
CA THR A 62 10.35 -35.16 -164.56
C THR A 62 10.32 -35.33 -166.07
N GLU A 63 9.76 -36.46 -166.52
CA GLU A 63 9.51 -36.69 -167.93
C GLU A 63 8.04 -36.38 -168.24
N ALA A 64 7.82 -35.49 -169.20
CA ALA A 64 6.49 -35.17 -169.69
C ALA A 64 6.54 -34.83 -171.19
N ASN A 65 5.57 -35.35 -171.96
CA ASN A 65 5.38 -35.07 -173.39
C ASN A 65 6.62 -35.28 -174.27
N GLY A 66 7.42 -36.32 -174.00
CA GLY A 66 8.62 -36.65 -174.79
C GLY A 66 9.79 -35.69 -174.59
N LYS A 67 9.73 -34.81 -173.57
CA LYS A 67 10.84 -33.94 -173.17
C LYS A 67 11.26 -34.23 -171.74
N LEU A 68 12.53 -34.02 -171.46
CA LEU A 68 13.09 -34.14 -170.12
C LEU A 68 13.20 -32.75 -169.50
N ASN A 69 12.48 -32.53 -168.39
CA ASN A 69 12.55 -31.30 -167.63
C ASN A 69 13.44 -31.53 -166.42
N ILE A 70 14.62 -30.90 -166.45
CA ILE A 70 15.61 -31.00 -165.37
C ILE A 70 15.65 -29.65 -164.66
N VAL A 71 15.13 -29.62 -163.44
CA VAL A 71 15.16 -28.43 -162.59
C VAL A 71 16.42 -28.48 -161.76
N VAL A 72 17.28 -27.46 -161.88
CA VAL A 72 18.53 -27.34 -161.14
C VAL A 72 18.52 -26.04 -160.34
N ASN A 73 18.83 -26.11 -159.05
CA ASN A 73 18.97 -24.94 -158.20
C ASN A 73 20.41 -24.38 -158.27
N LEU A 74 20.57 -23.19 -158.86
CA LEU A 74 21.88 -22.55 -159.09
C LEU A 74 22.20 -21.45 -158.06
N THR A 75 21.40 -21.29 -157.00
CA THR A 75 21.50 -20.17 -156.05
C THR A 75 22.86 -20.05 -155.34
N LYS A 76 23.67 -21.11 -155.33
CA LYS A 76 25.00 -21.10 -154.70
C LYS A 76 26.16 -21.02 -155.71
N LEU A 77 25.95 -20.96 -157.03
CA LEU A 77 27.05 -20.94 -158.00
C LEU A 77 27.46 -19.53 -158.45
N SER A 78 28.76 -19.30 -158.71
CA SER A 78 29.29 -18.00 -159.11
C SER A 78 28.89 -17.63 -160.55
N ILE A 79 28.43 -16.40 -160.77
CA ILE A 79 27.92 -15.94 -162.09
C ILE A 79 29.03 -16.02 -163.16
N GLY A 80 28.69 -16.55 -164.35
CA GLY A 80 29.55 -16.56 -165.53
C GLY A 80 30.37 -17.83 -165.81
N GLY A 81 30.19 -18.93 -165.08
CA GLY A 81 30.68 -20.25 -165.47
C GLY A 81 29.66 -21.06 -166.28
N THR A 82 29.95 -22.32 -166.58
CA THR A 82 29.26 -23.11 -167.61
C THR A 82 28.71 -24.43 -167.06
N ILE A 83 27.45 -24.76 -167.35
CA ILE A 83 26.81 -26.02 -166.93
C ILE A 83 26.77 -27.03 -168.08
N ARG A 84 27.08 -28.28 -167.75
CA ARG A 84 26.92 -29.45 -168.64
C ARG A 84 26.07 -30.52 -167.97
N ILE A 85 25.16 -31.11 -168.73
CA ILE A 85 24.26 -32.18 -168.27
C ILE A 85 24.49 -33.44 -169.11
N ASN A 86 24.71 -34.56 -168.43
CA ASN A 86 24.86 -35.86 -169.05
C ASN A 86 24.08 -36.94 -168.28
N ILE A 87 23.60 -37.94 -169.02
CA ILE A 87 22.88 -39.10 -168.46
C ILE A 87 23.81 -40.30 -168.56
N ILE A 88 23.98 -41.02 -167.45
CA ILE A 88 24.82 -42.21 -167.38
C ILE A 88 24.00 -43.43 -166.92
N ASN A 89 24.42 -44.62 -167.31
CA ASN A 89 23.82 -45.86 -166.79
C ASN A 89 24.37 -46.18 -165.38
N ASN A 90 23.73 -47.13 -164.68
CA ASN A 90 24.12 -47.54 -163.33
C ASN A 90 25.52 -48.19 -163.21
N VAL A 91 26.29 -48.33 -164.30
CA VAL A 91 27.67 -48.84 -164.29
C VAL A 91 28.70 -47.81 -164.78
N GLY A 92 28.31 -46.53 -164.89
CA GLY A 92 29.21 -45.40 -165.15
C GLY A 92 29.52 -45.09 -166.61
N GLY A 93 28.88 -45.77 -167.57
CA GLY A 93 29.01 -45.45 -169.00
C GLY A 93 28.11 -44.28 -169.39
N GLU A 94 28.66 -43.26 -170.06
CA GLU A 94 27.92 -42.08 -170.52
C GLU A 94 26.96 -42.45 -171.67
N LEU A 95 25.65 -42.38 -171.42
CA LEU A 95 24.62 -42.78 -172.39
C LEU A 95 24.31 -41.66 -173.38
N TYR A 96 24.28 -40.40 -172.93
CA TYR A 96 24.12 -39.24 -173.79
C TYR A 96 24.59 -37.95 -173.09
N ASN A 97 25.35 -37.11 -173.79
CA ASN A 97 25.82 -35.81 -173.30
C ASN A 97 25.14 -34.68 -174.09
N TYR A 98 24.39 -33.82 -173.39
CA TYR A 98 23.66 -32.71 -174.01
C TYR A 98 24.55 -31.46 -174.27
N GLY A 99 25.85 -31.54 -173.97
CA GLY A 99 26.82 -30.47 -174.21
C GLY A 99 26.77 -29.34 -173.18
N VAL A 100 27.40 -28.22 -173.53
CA VAL A 100 27.29 -26.95 -172.78
C VAL A 100 25.89 -26.40 -173.01
N VAL A 101 25.08 -26.37 -171.96
CA VAL A 101 23.67 -25.99 -172.08
C VAL A 101 23.49 -24.48 -171.92
N GLU A 102 24.28 -23.82 -171.05
CA GLU A 102 24.29 -22.36 -170.90
C GLU A 102 25.48 -21.85 -170.03
N THR A 103 25.82 -20.56 -170.16
CA THR A 103 26.60 -19.77 -169.18
C THR A 103 25.66 -18.82 -168.41
N PRO A 104 25.23 -19.14 -167.18
CA PRO A 104 24.20 -18.38 -166.47
C PRO A 104 24.67 -16.96 -166.10
N THR A 105 23.84 -15.95 -166.38
CA THR A 105 24.12 -14.53 -166.06
C THR A 105 23.50 -14.06 -164.73
N THR A 106 22.75 -14.91 -164.04
CA THR A 106 22.12 -14.65 -162.71
C THR A 106 22.03 -15.93 -161.86
N THR A 107 21.98 -15.82 -160.54
CA THR A 107 21.80 -16.97 -159.60
C THR A 107 20.32 -17.21 -159.25
N GLY A 108 19.87 -18.47 -159.17
CA GLY A 108 18.46 -18.87 -158.96
C GLY A 108 18.13 -20.32 -159.36
N VAL A 109 16.89 -20.80 -159.17
CA VAL A 109 16.43 -22.09 -159.73
C VAL A 109 16.19 -21.96 -161.22
N LYS A 110 16.73 -22.88 -162.02
CA LYS A 110 16.53 -22.89 -163.46
C LYS A 110 16.11 -24.27 -163.95
N THR A 111 15.14 -24.30 -164.85
CA THR A 111 14.69 -25.53 -165.50
C THR A 111 15.24 -25.59 -166.91
N TYR A 112 15.92 -26.70 -167.22
CA TYR A 112 16.39 -27.04 -168.54
C TYR A 112 15.43 -28.06 -169.15
N THR A 113 14.76 -27.66 -170.22
CA THR A 113 13.88 -28.55 -170.99
C THR A 113 14.67 -29.04 -172.21
N LEU A 114 14.95 -30.34 -172.25
CA LEU A 114 15.74 -30.97 -173.30
C LEU A 114 14.87 -31.97 -174.06
N ASP A 115 14.99 -31.99 -175.39
CA ASP A 115 14.31 -33.01 -176.20
C ASP A 115 14.89 -34.39 -175.86
N LYS A 116 14.03 -35.39 -175.62
CA LYS A 116 14.48 -36.74 -175.27
C LYS A 116 15.09 -37.40 -176.49
N LYS A 117 16.42 -37.56 -176.50
CA LYS A 117 17.16 -38.07 -177.67
C LYS A 117 17.39 -39.60 -177.66
N VAL A 118 17.16 -40.28 -176.54
CA VAL A 118 17.26 -41.76 -176.36
C VAL A 118 16.27 -42.26 -175.29
N ASP A 119 15.89 -43.55 -175.31
CA ASP A 119 15.11 -44.19 -174.24
C ASP A 119 15.96 -44.42 -172.99
N VAL A 120 15.55 -43.85 -171.85
CA VAL A 120 16.27 -43.90 -170.57
C VAL A 120 15.77 -45.11 -169.74
N PRO A 121 16.65 -45.97 -169.18
CA PRO A 121 16.23 -47.18 -168.46
C PRO A 121 15.58 -46.90 -167.09
N LYS A 122 14.77 -47.85 -166.60
CA LYS A 122 13.96 -47.79 -165.36
C LYS A 122 14.74 -47.45 -164.07
N PHE A 123 16.06 -47.55 -164.09
CA PHE A 123 16.96 -47.10 -163.02
C PHE A 123 18.23 -46.53 -163.66
N GLY A 124 18.58 -45.28 -163.35
CA GLY A 124 19.74 -44.59 -163.91
C GLY A 124 20.17 -43.39 -163.06
N LEU A 125 21.33 -42.80 -163.38
CA LEU A 125 21.88 -41.62 -162.71
C LEU A 125 21.98 -40.45 -163.71
N ILE A 126 21.52 -39.27 -163.29
CA ILE A 126 21.71 -38.01 -164.04
C ILE A 126 22.79 -37.21 -163.33
N ASN A 127 23.79 -36.80 -164.10
CA ASN A 127 24.89 -35.98 -163.60
C ASN A 127 24.76 -34.56 -164.16
N VAL A 128 24.77 -33.58 -163.26
CA VAL A 128 24.87 -32.15 -163.62
C VAL A 128 26.21 -31.63 -163.12
N SER A 129 27.05 -31.18 -164.05
CA SER A 129 28.42 -30.74 -163.79
C SER A 129 28.59 -29.25 -164.03
N TYR A 130 29.25 -28.55 -163.10
CA TYR A 130 29.56 -27.12 -163.22
C TYR A 130 31.05 -26.84 -163.41
N TYR A 131 31.36 -25.92 -164.33
CA TYR A 131 32.71 -25.43 -164.59
C TYR A 131 32.77 -23.92 -164.32
N THR A 132 33.82 -23.42 -163.69
CA THR A 132 34.01 -21.96 -163.48
C THR A 132 34.18 -21.21 -164.79
N LYS A 133 34.08 -19.87 -164.72
CA LYS A 133 34.40 -18.96 -165.84
C LYS A 133 35.82 -19.15 -166.43
N SER A 134 36.77 -19.66 -165.63
CA SER A 134 38.14 -20.00 -166.09
C SER A 134 38.25 -21.41 -166.70
N GLY A 135 37.15 -22.16 -166.76
CA GLY A 135 37.06 -23.48 -167.40
C GLY A 135 37.34 -24.70 -166.50
N SER A 136 37.56 -24.51 -165.19
CA SER A 136 37.85 -25.61 -164.25
C SER A 136 36.57 -26.27 -163.72
N HIS A 137 36.51 -27.61 -163.73
CA HIS A 137 35.38 -28.38 -163.15
C HIS A 137 35.37 -28.24 -161.63
N LEU A 138 34.21 -27.95 -161.03
CA LEU A 138 34.09 -27.74 -159.59
C LEU A 138 33.25 -28.80 -158.86
N SER A 139 32.20 -29.32 -159.50
CA SER A 139 31.31 -30.29 -158.84
C SER A 139 30.43 -31.03 -159.85
N THR A 140 30.06 -32.26 -159.51
CA THR A 140 29.02 -33.07 -160.17
C THR A 140 28.10 -33.63 -159.10
N ARG A 141 26.78 -33.42 -159.20
CA ARG A 141 25.77 -34.07 -158.34
C ARG A 141 24.98 -35.10 -159.14
N ALA A 142 24.72 -36.26 -158.51
CA ALA A 142 23.99 -37.38 -159.10
C ALA A 142 22.69 -37.70 -158.32
N TYR A 143 21.64 -38.17 -159.00
CA TYR A 143 20.34 -38.53 -158.40
C TYR A 143 19.85 -39.93 -158.85
N VAL A 144 19.29 -40.72 -157.92
CA VAL A 144 18.83 -42.13 -158.08
C VAL A 144 17.34 -42.27 -157.69
N PHE A 145 16.56 -43.20 -158.27
CA PHE A 145 15.09 -43.32 -158.04
C PHE A 145 14.52 -44.79 -157.85
N GLY A 146 13.67 -45.11 -156.82
CA GLY A 146 12.83 -46.37 -156.55
C GLY A 146 12.31 -46.69 -155.07
N ASP A 147 11.16 -47.43 -154.79
CA ASP A 147 10.26 -47.49 -153.53
C ASP A 147 10.06 -48.84 -152.63
N GLY A 148 9.83 -48.78 -151.25
CA GLY A 148 8.82 -49.43 -150.24
C GLY A 148 8.81 -50.86 -149.46
N LEU A 149 8.41 -51.02 -148.11
CA LEU A 149 8.05 -52.27 -147.25
C LEU A 149 7.21 -52.07 -145.86
N THR A 150 6.56 -53.07 -145.15
CA THR A 150 5.28 -53.06 -144.26
C THR A 150 5.26 -53.15 -142.65
N SER A 151 4.07 -53.28 -141.95
CA SER A 151 3.63 -52.67 -140.64
C SER A 151 3.51 -53.42 -139.25
N ALA A 152 3.43 -54.75 -139.09
CA ALA A 152 3.03 -55.37 -137.79
C ALA A 152 4.08 -55.37 -136.65
N SER A 153 5.39 -55.34 -136.95
CA SER A 153 6.43 -55.29 -135.91
C SER A 153 6.60 -53.90 -135.29
N GLN A 154 6.10 -52.85 -135.94
CA GLN A 154 6.12 -51.49 -135.41
C GLN A 154 5.19 -51.34 -134.19
N ASP A 155 4.03 -52.00 -134.19
CA ASP A 155 3.02 -51.85 -133.14
C ASP A 155 3.51 -52.38 -131.77
N LEU A 156 4.20 -53.53 -131.72
CA LEU A 156 4.75 -54.09 -130.47
C LEU A 156 5.87 -53.22 -129.87
N SER A 157 6.81 -52.77 -130.71
CA SER A 157 7.90 -51.88 -130.27
C SER A 157 7.37 -50.57 -129.70
N ASN A 158 6.34 -50.00 -130.34
CA ASN A 158 5.70 -48.78 -129.87
C ASN A 158 5.02 -48.98 -128.50
N ALA A 159 4.26 -50.08 -128.31
CA ALA A 159 3.56 -50.36 -127.06
C ALA A 159 4.52 -50.56 -125.87
N THR A 160 5.61 -51.32 -126.05
CA THR A 160 6.61 -51.53 -124.99
C THR A 160 7.27 -50.23 -124.55
N ASN A 161 7.70 -49.40 -125.51
CA ASN A 161 8.34 -48.12 -125.19
C ASN A 161 7.39 -47.19 -124.41
N LEU A 162 6.12 -47.10 -124.81
CA LEU A 162 5.14 -46.25 -124.12
C LEU A 162 4.91 -46.72 -122.67
N VAL A 163 4.71 -48.02 -122.44
CA VAL A 163 4.55 -48.56 -121.08
C VAL A 163 5.81 -48.34 -120.24
N ASP A 164 6.98 -48.58 -120.82
CA ASP A 164 8.23 -48.44 -120.08
C ASP A 164 8.48 -47.01 -119.59
N THR A 165 8.10 -46.02 -120.40
CA THR A 165 8.29 -44.59 -120.08
C THR A 165 7.40 -44.06 -118.95
N LEU A 166 6.34 -44.80 -118.55
CA LEU A 166 5.49 -44.44 -117.43
C LEU A 166 6.23 -44.49 -116.09
N PHE A 167 7.27 -45.33 -116.00
CA PHE A 167 7.97 -45.64 -114.77
C PHE A 167 9.36 -45.01 -114.72
N THR A 168 9.84 -44.77 -113.50
CA THR A 168 11.21 -44.27 -113.26
C THR A 168 12.25 -45.38 -113.26
N ASP A 169 11.83 -46.61 -112.95
CA ASP A 169 12.71 -47.74 -112.77
C ASP A 169 12.28 -48.94 -113.64
N SER A 170 13.25 -49.80 -113.97
CA SER A 170 13.02 -51.00 -114.79
C SER A 170 12.17 -52.06 -114.08
N ASN A 171 12.07 -52.02 -112.74
CA ASN A 171 11.25 -52.95 -111.95
C ASN A 171 9.80 -52.46 -111.78
N LYS A 172 9.46 -51.29 -112.33
CA LYS A 172 8.11 -50.72 -112.37
C LYS A 172 7.50 -50.48 -110.98
N TYR A 173 8.35 -50.21 -109.98
CA TYR A 173 7.89 -49.94 -108.61
C TYR A 173 7.47 -48.49 -108.37
N SER A 174 7.94 -47.57 -109.21
CA SER A 174 7.69 -46.14 -109.08
C SER A 174 7.34 -45.48 -110.40
N LEU A 175 6.37 -44.57 -110.35
CA LEU A 175 6.00 -43.76 -111.50
C LEU A 175 6.91 -42.55 -111.64
N LYS A 176 7.10 -42.12 -112.87
CA LYS A 176 7.61 -40.78 -113.15
C LYS A 176 6.64 -39.75 -112.57
N LEU A 177 7.19 -38.69 -111.95
CA LEU A 177 6.38 -37.63 -111.37
C LEU A 177 5.47 -36.93 -112.40
N THR A 178 5.88 -36.96 -113.67
CA THR A 178 5.15 -36.42 -114.83
C THR A 178 4.13 -37.37 -115.42
N THR A 179 4.10 -38.64 -115.00
CA THR A 179 3.12 -39.61 -115.49
C THR A 179 1.75 -39.22 -114.94
N ASP A 180 0.81 -38.98 -115.85
CA ASP A 180 -0.57 -38.68 -115.55
C ASP A 180 -1.51 -39.75 -116.15
N GLN A 181 -2.81 -39.55 -115.99
CA GLN A 181 -3.78 -40.49 -116.54
C GLN A 181 -3.71 -40.54 -118.07
N ALA A 182 -3.39 -39.43 -118.74
CA ALA A 182 -3.32 -39.36 -120.19
C ALA A 182 -2.17 -40.20 -120.75
N ALA A 183 -0.99 -40.15 -120.13
CA ALA A 183 0.15 -40.99 -120.50
C ALA A 183 -0.16 -42.49 -120.33
N ILE A 184 -0.85 -42.86 -119.24
CA ILE A 184 -1.27 -44.25 -119.01
C ILE A 184 -2.31 -44.69 -120.06
N ASP A 185 -3.26 -43.82 -120.41
CA ASP A 185 -4.28 -44.10 -121.42
C ASP A 185 -3.67 -44.24 -122.82
N GLU A 186 -2.64 -43.44 -123.15
CA GLU A 186 -1.89 -43.55 -124.40
C GLU A 186 -1.14 -44.89 -124.48
N ALA A 187 -0.44 -45.28 -123.41
CA ALA A 187 0.19 -46.59 -123.33
C ALA A 187 -0.85 -47.73 -123.43
N GLN A 188 -2.01 -47.57 -122.79
CA GLN A 188 -3.11 -48.54 -122.83
C GLN A 188 -3.64 -48.72 -124.25
N ALA A 189 -3.87 -47.62 -124.98
CA ALA A 189 -4.33 -47.67 -126.36
C ALA A 189 -3.30 -48.35 -127.30
N ALA A 190 -2.00 -48.22 -127.03
CA ALA A 190 -0.97 -48.93 -127.76
C ALA A 190 -0.96 -50.43 -127.46
N VAL A 191 -1.06 -50.82 -126.18
CA VAL A 191 -1.17 -52.23 -125.76
C VAL A 191 -2.44 -52.89 -126.32
N ASP A 192 -3.55 -52.16 -126.41
CA ASP A 192 -4.82 -52.69 -126.91
C ASP A 192 -4.79 -53.08 -128.39
N LYS A 193 -3.95 -52.42 -129.21
CA LYS A 193 -3.74 -52.75 -130.64
C LYS A 193 -3.01 -54.07 -130.86
N LEU A 194 -2.32 -54.59 -129.85
CA LEU A 194 -1.58 -55.84 -129.95
C LEU A 194 -2.52 -57.04 -130.05
N ALA A 195 -2.12 -58.05 -130.80
CA ALA A 195 -2.79 -59.35 -130.82
C ALA A 195 -2.71 -60.03 -129.44
N GLN A 196 -3.65 -60.93 -129.13
CA GLN A 196 -3.68 -61.62 -127.83
C GLN A 196 -2.45 -62.53 -127.65
N GLY A 197 -1.81 -62.43 -126.49
CA GLY A 197 -0.61 -63.19 -126.14
C GLY A 197 0.06 -62.74 -124.84
N THR A 198 1.20 -63.35 -124.52
CA THR A 198 1.93 -63.13 -123.27
C THR A 198 2.43 -61.68 -123.13
N ASP A 199 2.96 -61.10 -124.21
CA ASP A 199 3.53 -59.73 -124.17
C ASP A 199 2.46 -58.69 -123.84
N LYS A 200 1.28 -58.79 -124.49
CA LYS A 200 0.12 -57.93 -124.17
C LYS A 200 -0.30 -58.09 -122.71
N THR A 201 -0.28 -59.31 -122.17
CA THR A 201 -0.68 -59.58 -120.77
C THR A 201 0.30 -58.94 -119.78
N ASN A 202 1.60 -59.03 -120.03
CA ASN A 202 2.62 -58.43 -119.16
C ASN A 202 2.55 -56.91 -119.18
N LEU A 203 2.48 -56.31 -120.38
CA LEU A 203 2.32 -54.85 -120.52
C LEU A 203 1.01 -54.35 -119.89
N GLN A 204 -0.06 -55.15 -119.95
CA GLN A 204 -1.32 -54.83 -119.27
C GLN A 204 -1.20 -54.83 -117.74
N ASN A 205 -0.44 -55.76 -117.17
CA ASN A 205 -0.16 -55.79 -115.73
C ASN A 205 0.67 -54.58 -115.30
N ASP A 206 1.66 -54.20 -116.09
CA ASP A 206 2.45 -52.99 -115.86
C ASP A 206 1.56 -51.74 -115.93
N ILE A 207 0.68 -51.63 -116.93
CA ILE A 207 -0.29 -50.53 -116.97
C ILE A 207 -1.21 -50.52 -115.73
N ASN A 208 -1.69 -51.67 -115.27
CA ASN A 208 -2.49 -51.74 -114.04
C ASN A 208 -1.67 -51.28 -112.82
N LYS A 209 -0.38 -51.63 -112.77
CA LYS A 209 0.52 -51.16 -111.72
C LYS A 209 0.75 -49.66 -111.77
N ALA A 210 0.89 -49.09 -112.96
CA ALA A 210 0.95 -47.65 -113.18
C ALA A 210 -0.33 -46.98 -112.65
N LYS A 211 -1.52 -47.50 -112.96
CA LYS A 211 -2.79 -46.97 -112.45
C LYS A 211 -2.84 -46.96 -110.91
N GLU A 212 -2.42 -48.04 -110.25
CA GLU A 212 -2.34 -48.11 -108.79
C GLU A 212 -1.37 -47.07 -108.19
N LEU A 213 -0.19 -46.94 -108.79
CA LEU A 213 0.84 -46.01 -108.32
C LEU A 213 0.42 -44.54 -108.55
N LEU A 214 -0.28 -44.24 -109.65
CA LEU A 214 -0.80 -42.91 -109.93
C LEU A 214 -1.88 -42.53 -108.92
N ALA A 215 -2.76 -43.46 -108.58
CA ALA A 215 -3.75 -43.26 -107.52
C ALA A 215 -3.09 -42.94 -106.17
N LYS A 216 -2.04 -43.70 -105.79
CA LYS A 216 -1.25 -43.42 -104.57
C LYS A 216 -0.58 -42.04 -104.61
N GLN A 217 0.04 -41.68 -105.73
CA GLN A 217 0.69 -40.38 -105.92
C GLN A 217 -0.31 -39.22 -105.87
N THR A 218 -1.53 -39.42 -106.39
CA THR A 218 -2.61 -38.42 -106.35
C THR A 218 -3.12 -38.21 -104.93
N VAL A 219 -3.33 -39.30 -104.18
CA VAL A 219 -3.72 -39.24 -102.75
C VAL A 219 -2.63 -38.59 -101.90
N ASP A 220 -1.36 -38.89 -102.17
CA ASP A 220 -0.25 -38.28 -101.43
C ASP A 220 -0.16 -36.77 -101.71
N LYS A 221 -0.26 -36.32 -102.97
CA LYS A 221 -0.32 -34.87 -103.30
C LYS A 221 -1.46 -34.14 -102.59
N ALA A 222 -2.65 -34.75 -102.50
CA ALA A 222 -3.79 -34.17 -101.78
C ALA A 222 -3.54 -34.10 -100.25
N THR A 223 -2.87 -35.13 -99.70
CA THR A 223 -2.48 -35.18 -98.28
C THR A 223 -1.42 -34.13 -97.96
N GLN A 224 -0.42 -33.97 -98.82
CA GLN A 224 0.61 -32.92 -98.72
C GLN A 224 -0.02 -31.52 -98.72
N TYR A 225 -0.97 -31.23 -99.64
CA TYR A 225 -1.65 -29.94 -99.68
C TYR A 225 -2.45 -29.64 -98.40
N THR A 226 -3.17 -30.65 -97.90
CA THR A 226 -3.95 -30.53 -96.66
C THR A 226 -3.05 -30.32 -95.44
N ALA A 227 -1.97 -31.10 -95.33
CA ALA A 227 -0.99 -30.96 -94.26
C ALA A 227 -0.30 -29.60 -94.30
N LYS A 228 0.15 -29.15 -95.48
CA LYS A 228 0.77 -27.84 -95.67
C LYS A 228 -0.16 -26.70 -95.27
N THR A 229 -1.43 -26.74 -95.70
CA THR A 229 -2.43 -25.72 -95.36
C THR A 229 -2.65 -25.66 -93.85
N SER A 230 -2.74 -26.82 -93.18
CA SER A 230 -2.92 -26.88 -91.74
C SER A 230 -1.70 -26.37 -90.97
N VAL A 231 -0.49 -26.68 -91.43
CA VAL A 231 0.77 -26.20 -90.84
C VAL A 231 0.90 -24.69 -90.99
N ASP A 232 0.67 -24.15 -92.19
CA ASP A 232 0.74 -22.71 -92.45
C ASP A 232 -0.29 -21.93 -91.61
N ALA A 233 -1.45 -22.53 -91.30
CA ALA A 233 -2.48 -21.92 -90.46
C ALA A 233 -2.06 -21.73 -88.99
N LEU A 234 -1.04 -22.44 -88.51
CA LEU A 234 -0.50 -22.27 -87.16
C LEU A 234 0.27 -20.94 -86.99
N PHE A 235 0.75 -20.37 -88.09
CA PHE A 235 1.64 -19.22 -88.08
C PHE A 235 0.93 -17.91 -88.41
N THR A 236 1.47 -16.79 -87.95
CA THR A 236 0.95 -15.46 -88.28
C THR A 236 1.08 -15.16 -89.76
N ASP A 237 2.19 -15.58 -90.36
CA ASP A 237 2.61 -15.26 -91.73
C ASP A 237 3.57 -16.33 -92.29
N ALA A 238 3.95 -16.18 -93.56
CA ALA A 238 4.80 -17.12 -94.28
C ALA A 238 6.25 -17.21 -93.76
N THR A 239 6.72 -16.26 -92.94
CA THR A 239 8.07 -16.29 -92.34
C THR A 239 8.15 -17.22 -91.12
N LYS A 240 7.00 -17.64 -90.58
CA LYS A 240 6.88 -18.58 -89.45
C LYS A 240 7.66 -18.13 -88.20
N THR A 241 7.78 -16.82 -88.03
CA THR A 241 8.45 -16.20 -86.87
C THR A 241 7.54 -16.07 -85.65
N GLY A 242 6.21 -16.09 -85.85
CA GLY A 242 5.21 -16.05 -84.79
C GLY A 242 4.05 -17.02 -85.05
N ILE A 243 3.37 -17.43 -83.98
CA ILE A 243 2.15 -18.26 -84.04
C ILE A 243 0.90 -17.39 -83.85
N LYS A 244 -0.23 -17.81 -84.43
CA LYS A 244 -1.50 -17.10 -84.22
C LYS A 244 -1.94 -17.20 -82.75
N PRO A 245 -2.73 -16.24 -82.24
CA PRO A 245 -3.33 -16.34 -80.91
C PRO A 245 -4.14 -17.63 -80.72
N THR A 246 -4.80 -18.12 -81.78
CA THR A 246 -5.60 -19.36 -81.79
C THR A 246 -4.79 -20.64 -81.89
N THR A 247 -3.48 -20.56 -82.11
CA THR A 247 -2.62 -21.74 -82.17
C THR A 247 -2.35 -22.23 -80.76
N ASP A 248 -3.05 -23.26 -80.34
CA ASP A 248 -2.84 -23.98 -79.09
C ASP A 248 -2.24 -25.36 -79.35
N GLN A 249 -2.05 -26.16 -78.29
CA GLN A 249 -1.52 -27.51 -78.42
C GLN A 249 -2.41 -28.37 -79.32
N ALA A 250 -3.74 -28.23 -79.20
CA ALA A 250 -4.68 -29.00 -80.00
C ALA A 250 -4.56 -28.68 -81.50
N ALA A 251 -4.39 -27.41 -81.87
CA ALA A 251 -4.16 -26.99 -83.25
C ALA A 251 -2.86 -27.58 -83.81
N ILE A 252 -1.79 -27.61 -83.01
CA ILE A 252 -0.51 -28.23 -83.39
C ILE A 252 -0.67 -29.75 -83.55
N ASP A 253 -1.34 -30.42 -82.61
CA ASP A 253 -1.59 -31.86 -82.65
C ASP A 253 -2.41 -32.27 -83.88
N VAL A 254 -3.42 -31.45 -84.25
CA VAL A 254 -4.22 -31.65 -85.47
C VAL A 254 -3.35 -31.52 -86.73
N ALA A 255 -2.50 -30.50 -86.82
CA ALA A 255 -1.60 -30.33 -87.94
C ALA A 255 -0.55 -31.45 -88.01
N GLN A 256 0.00 -31.86 -86.87
CA GLN A 256 0.93 -32.99 -86.73
C GLN A 256 0.30 -34.30 -87.21
N ALA A 257 -0.97 -34.56 -86.89
CA ALA A 257 -1.68 -35.75 -87.35
C ALA A 257 -1.86 -35.78 -88.88
N LEU A 258 -1.99 -34.62 -89.52
CA LEU A 258 -2.05 -34.50 -90.98
C LEU A 258 -0.67 -34.68 -91.62
N VAL A 259 0.38 -34.07 -91.06
CA VAL A 259 1.77 -34.27 -91.52
C VAL A 259 2.19 -35.74 -91.42
N ASN A 260 1.73 -36.46 -90.37
CA ASN A 260 2.03 -37.87 -90.21
C ASN A 260 1.50 -38.77 -91.34
N LYS A 261 0.44 -38.34 -92.05
CA LYS A 261 -0.16 -39.07 -93.19
C LYS A 261 0.55 -38.85 -94.52
N VAL A 262 1.46 -37.87 -94.63
CA VAL A 262 2.26 -37.61 -95.84
C VAL A 262 3.25 -38.76 -96.07
N GLN A 263 3.31 -39.27 -97.30
CA GLN A 263 4.19 -40.39 -97.69
C GLN A 263 5.53 -39.90 -98.23
N ASP A 264 5.58 -38.76 -98.94
CA ASP A 264 6.83 -38.16 -99.40
C ASP A 264 7.72 -37.77 -98.19
N PRO A 265 8.88 -38.41 -98.02
CA PRO A 265 9.71 -38.23 -96.84
C PRO A 265 10.35 -36.84 -96.77
N THR A 266 10.59 -36.19 -97.91
CA THR A 266 11.19 -34.86 -97.97
C THR A 266 10.17 -33.80 -97.57
N VAL A 267 8.96 -33.86 -98.12
CA VAL A 267 7.88 -32.92 -97.77
C VAL A 267 7.46 -33.09 -96.31
N LYS A 268 7.36 -34.33 -95.84
CA LYS A 268 7.05 -34.62 -94.43
C LYS A 268 8.10 -34.03 -93.49
N ALA A 269 9.38 -34.17 -93.81
CA ALA A 269 10.46 -33.63 -92.98
C ALA A 269 10.43 -32.10 -92.88
N ASP A 270 10.14 -31.40 -93.99
CA ASP A 270 10.06 -29.93 -93.96
C ASP A 270 8.84 -29.43 -93.19
N LEU A 271 7.67 -30.05 -93.39
CA LEU A 271 6.48 -29.73 -92.59
C LEU A 271 6.65 -30.08 -91.11
N GLN A 272 7.43 -31.13 -90.79
CA GLN A 272 7.75 -31.46 -89.39
C GLN A 272 8.61 -30.37 -88.73
N LYS A 273 9.61 -29.82 -89.43
CA LYS A 273 10.40 -28.68 -88.90
C LYS A 273 9.51 -27.48 -88.57
N ASP A 274 8.51 -27.24 -89.40
CA ASP A 274 7.54 -26.19 -89.14
C ASP A 274 6.68 -26.51 -87.90
N ILE A 275 6.18 -27.74 -87.75
CA ILE A 275 5.48 -28.14 -86.53
C ILE A 275 6.36 -27.94 -85.28
N ASP A 276 7.61 -28.40 -85.31
CA ASP A 276 8.55 -28.26 -84.20
C ASP A 276 8.81 -26.77 -83.88
N LYS A 277 8.86 -25.92 -84.91
CA LYS A 277 8.97 -24.47 -84.74
C LYS A 277 7.72 -23.86 -84.11
N ALA A 278 6.52 -24.27 -84.53
CA ALA A 278 5.26 -23.84 -83.94
C ALA A 278 5.18 -24.25 -82.45
N GLN A 279 5.60 -25.48 -82.13
CA GLN A 279 5.66 -25.98 -80.76
C GLN A 279 6.61 -25.14 -79.91
N SER A 280 7.83 -24.91 -80.40
CA SER A 280 8.81 -24.06 -79.70
C SER A 280 8.29 -22.65 -79.43
N LEU A 281 7.56 -22.06 -80.38
CA LEU A 281 6.94 -20.74 -80.21
C LEU A 281 5.76 -20.77 -79.21
N LEU A 282 4.99 -21.85 -79.19
CA LEU A 282 3.90 -22.04 -78.21
C LEU A 282 4.46 -22.21 -76.79
N ASP A 283 5.51 -23.00 -76.63
CA ASP A 283 6.19 -23.20 -75.36
C ASP A 283 6.78 -21.87 -74.86
N ALA A 284 7.42 -21.09 -75.74
CA ALA A 284 7.93 -19.76 -75.40
C ALA A 284 6.82 -18.79 -75.00
N ARG A 285 5.68 -18.77 -75.70
CA ARG A 285 4.51 -17.95 -75.33
C ARG A 285 3.95 -18.35 -73.97
N THR A 286 3.91 -19.65 -73.68
CA THR A 286 3.42 -20.19 -72.40
C THR A 286 4.37 -19.86 -71.24
N GLN A 287 5.67 -19.96 -71.48
CA GLN A 287 6.68 -19.56 -70.50
C GLN A 287 6.63 -18.05 -70.23
N GLN A 288 6.51 -17.22 -71.27
CA GLN A 288 6.37 -15.77 -71.11
C GLN A 288 5.13 -15.39 -70.28
N ALA A 289 4.00 -16.06 -70.48
CA ALA A 289 2.80 -15.84 -69.67
C ALA A 289 3.04 -16.19 -68.19
N THR A 290 3.81 -17.26 -67.92
CA THR A 290 4.19 -17.66 -66.57
C THR A 290 5.15 -16.64 -65.93
N ASP A 291 6.15 -16.18 -66.69
CA ASP A 291 7.12 -15.19 -66.25
C ASP A 291 6.44 -13.84 -65.94
N ASP A 292 5.49 -13.42 -66.78
CA ASP A 292 4.68 -12.22 -66.55
C ASP A 292 3.82 -12.32 -65.30
N LEU A 293 3.23 -13.49 -65.02
CA LEU A 293 2.48 -13.72 -63.77
C LEU A 293 3.38 -13.68 -62.54
N ASN A 294 4.58 -14.28 -62.60
CA ASN A 294 5.56 -14.23 -61.51
C ASN A 294 6.06 -12.81 -61.27
N GLN A 295 6.37 -12.09 -62.35
CA GLN A 295 6.81 -10.70 -62.30
C GLN A 295 5.69 -9.78 -61.78
N LYS A 296 4.43 -10.05 -62.14
CA LYS A 296 3.27 -9.35 -61.56
C LYS A 296 3.20 -9.51 -60.04
N ALA A 297 3.50 -10.69 -59.50
CA ALA A 297 3.53 -10.90 -58.05
C ALA A 297 4.64 -10.08 -57.36
N ALA A 298 5.84 -10.03 -57.96
CA ALA A 298 6.95 -9.20 -57.48
C ALA A 298 6.61 -7.69 -57.52
N ALA A 299 6.04 -7.23 -58.63
CA ALA A 299 5.57 -5.85 -58.79
C ALA A 299 4.44 -5.51 -57.79
N SER A 300 3.49 -6.43 -57.57
CA SER A 300 2.43 -6.27 -56.56
C SER A 300 3.01 -6.09 -55.16
N TYR A 301 4.02 -6.90 -54.81
CA TYR A 301 4.71 -6.76 -53.53
C TYR A 301 5.41 -5.40 -53.41
N ALA A 302 6.16 -4.97 -54.44
CA ALA A 302 6.84 -3.68 -54.43
C ALA A 302 5.88 -2.50 -54.27
N VAL A 303 4.79 -2.47 -55.04
CA VAL A 303 3.74 -1.43 -54.93
C VAL A 303 3.09 -1.45 -53.56
N ASN A 304 2.69 -2.63 -53.06
CA ASN A 304 2.05 -2.77 -51.75
C ASN A 304 2.95 -2.24 -50.63
N GLN A 305 4.26 -2.45 -50.70
CA GLN A 305 5.22 -1.99 -49.68
C GLN A 305 5.32 -0.46 -49.57
N LEU A 306 4.88 0.31 -50.57
CA LEU A 306 4.82 1.77 -50.50
C LEU A 306 3.74 2.27 -49.52
N PHE A 307 2.69 1.47 -49.33
CA PHE A 307 1.50 1.86 -48.56
C PHE A 307 1.52 1.35 -47.12
N VAL A 308 0.85 2.07 -46.22
CA VAL A 308 0.61 1.63 -44.84
C VAL A 308 -0.13 0.29 -44.86
N ASN A 309 0.20 -0.59 -43.90
CA ASN A 309 -0.30 -1.98 -43.82
C ASN A 309 -0.02 -2.86 -45.06
N ASN A 310 0.94 -2.45 -45.90
CA ASN A 310 1.29 -3.14 -47.14
C ASN A 310 0.09 -3.30 -48.08
N THR A 311 -0.78 -2.30 -48.16
CA THR A 311 -1.97 -2.35 -49.03
C THR A 311 -2.32 -0.97 -49.59
N PRO A 312 -2.51 -0.83 -50.92
CA PRO A 312 -2.99 0.40 -51.55
C PRO A 312 -4.34 0.88 -51.03
N ALA A 313 -5.16 -0.04 -50.50
CA ALA A 313 -6.45 0.29 -49.90
C ALA A 313 -6.36 1.19 -48.65
N SER A 314 -5.16 1.31 -48.05
CA SER A 314 -4.94 2.23 -46.92
C SER A 314 -5.00 3.70 -47.32
N ASP A 315 -4.86 4.01 -48.61
CA ASP A 315 -4.78 5.36 -49.18
C ASP A 315 -3.76 6.28 -48.47
N ALA A 316 -2.74 5.68 -47.86
CA ALA A 316 -1.68 6.36 -47.13
C ALA A 316 -0.33 5.68 -47.41
N ILE A 317 0.69 6.48 -47.72
CA ILE A 317 2.05 5.98 -47.96
C ILE A 317 2.86 5.91 -46.65
N LYS A 318 3.81 4.97 -46.56
CA LYS A 318 4.72 4.89 -45.41
C LYS A 318 5.65 6.11 -45.37
N ALA A 319 6.16 6.44 -44.18
CA ALA A 319 7.18 7.48 -44.03
C ALA A 319 8.44 7.20 -44.87
N SER A 320 8.80 5.92 -45.05
CA SER A 320 9.91 5.47 -45.87
C SER A 320 9.63 5.42 -47.38
N ALA A 321 8.38 5.64 -47.80
CA ALA A 321 8.05 5.70 -49.22
C ALA A 321 8.46 7.07 -49.76
N ASP A 322 9.57 7.12 -50.48
CA ASP A 322 10.12 8.29 -51.17
C ASP A 322 10.07 8.10 -52.68
N GLN A 323 10.66 9.03 -53.44
CA GLN A 323 10.66 8.96 -54.90
C GLN A 323 11.42 7.73 -55.40
N ASP A 324 12.55 7.39 -54.76
CA ASP A 324 13.35 6.21 -55.11
C ASP A 324 12.56 4.92 -54.92
N ALA A 325 11.76 4.81 -53.85
CA ALA A 325 10.90 3.65 -53.62
C ALA A 325 9.83 3.50 -54.71
N ILE A 326 9.23 4.61 -55.18
CA ILE A 326 8.25 4.62 -56.27
C ILE A 326 8.90 4.21 -57.59
N ASP A 327 10.05 4.80 -57.92
CA ASP A 327 10.78 4.50 -59.14
C ASP A 327 11.21 3.02 -59.20
N ASN A 328 11.60 2.43 -58.06
CA ASN A 328 11.89 1.01 -57.95
C ASN A 328 10.66 0.12 -58.20
N ALA A 329 9.49 0.50 -57.69
CA ALA A 329 8.25 -0.23 -57.96
C ALA A 329 7.83 -0.12 -59.43
N GLN A 330 8.02 1.06 -60.07
CA GLN A 330 7.83 1.24 -61.51
C GLN A 330 8.72 0.28 -62.31
N ALA A 331 9.99 0.16 -61.93
CA ALA A 331 10.93 -0.73 -62.61
C ALA A 331 10.50 -2.21 -62.55
N GLU A 332 9.83 -2.66 -61.48
CA GLU A 332 9.27 -4.01 -61.41
C GLU A 332 8.01 -4.19 -62.29
N ILE A 333 7.17 -3.16 -62.43
CA ILE A 333 6.01 -3.18 -63.33
C ILE A 333 6.45 -3.24 -64.79
N ASP A 334 7.50 -2.50 -65.15
CA ASP A 334 7.98 -2.38 -66.53
C ASP A 334 8.53 -3.70 -67.10
N LYS A 335 9.00 -4.61 -66.23
CA LYS A 335 9.48 -5.95 -66.61
C LYS A 335 8.39 -6.87 -67.14
N ILE A 336 7.12 -6.66 -66.76
CA ILE A 336 5.98 -7.44 -67.26
C ILE A 336 5.80 -7.14 -68.76
N LYS A 337 5.60 -8.15 -69.61
CA LYS A 337 5.38 -7.95 -71.05
C LYS A 337 3.90 -7.82 -71.41
N ASP A 338 3.02 -8.54 -70.73
CA ASP A 338 1.57 -8.40 -70.89
C ASP A 338 1.06 -7.03 -70.34
N PRO A 339 0.56 -6.13 -71.20
CA PRO A 339 0.07 -4.82 -70.77
C PRO A 339 -1.17 -4.90 -69.88
N VAL A 340 -2.00 -5.94 -70.00
CA VAL A 340 -3.24 -6.08 -69.21
C VAL A 340 -2.91 -6.26 -67.73
N LEU A 341 -1.83 -7.00 -67.42
CA LEU A 341 -1.40 -7.26 -66.05
C LEU A 341 -0.81 -6.02 -65.35
N LYS A 342 -0.41 -4.98 -66.10
CA LYS A 342 0.16 -3.74 -65.57
C LYS A 342 -0.88 -2.77 -65.03
N VAL A 343 -2.11 -2.80 -65.57
CA VAL A 343 -3.09 -1.71 -65.41
C VAL A 343 -3.41 -1.39 -63.94
N SER A 344 -3.71 -2.41 -63.13
CA SER A 344 -4.06 -2.18 -61.72
C SER A 344 -2.86 -1.72 -60.90
N LEU A 345 -1.68 -2.32 -61.16
CA LEU A 345 -0.44 -1.98 -60.46
C LEU A 345 0.01 -0.55 -60.75
N GLN A 346 -0.10 -0.12 -62.00
CA GLN A 346 0.23 1.25 -62.40
C GLN A 346 -0.71 2.25 -61.72
N LYS A 347 -2.01 1.96 -61.68
CA LYS A 347 -2.97 2.82 -60.98
C LYS A 347 -2.64 2.99 -59.49
N ASP A 348 -2.28 1.89 -58.82
CA ASP A 348 -1.90 1.94 -57.41
C ASP A 348 -0.59 2.71 -57.21
N LEU A 349 0.38 2.54 -58.11
CA LEU A 349 1.64 3.29 -58.08
C LEU A 349 1.44 4.80 -58.33
N ASP A 350 0.62 5.17 -59.31
CA ASP A 350 0.26 6.56 -59.61
C ASP A 350 -0.39 7.22 -58.39
N ARG A 351 -1.22 6.47 -57.65
CA ARG A 351 -1.81 6.95 -56.39
C ARG A 351 -0.75 7.16 -55.29
N ALA A 352 0.22 6.26 -55.17
CA ALA A 352 1.35 6.46 -54.25
C ALA A 352 2.14 7.73 -54.60
N GLN A 353 2.36 7.99 -55.90
CA GLN A 353 3.03 9.21 -56.37
C GLN A 353 2.22 10.46 -56.05
N GLU A 354 0.90 10.43 -56.23
CA GLU A 354 0.04 11.55 -55.87
C GLU A 354 0.11 11.86 -54.36
N LEU A 355 0.05 10.82 -53.52
CA LEU A 355 0.17 10.96 -52.07
C LEU A 355 1.56 11.49 -51.66
N LEU A 356 2.63 11.06 -52.34
CA LEU A 356 3.98 11.59 -52.13
C LEU A 356 4.06 13.08 -52.49
N ASN A 357 3.47 13.46 -53.63
CA ASN A 357 3.41 14.85 -54.07
C ASN A 357 2.61 15.71 -53.09
N GLN A 358 1.50 15.20 -52.56
CA GLN A 358 0.71 15.87 -51.52
C GLN A 358 1.52 16.06 -50.23
N ARG A 359 2.26 15.02 -49.80
CA ARG A 359 3.15 15.11 -48.63
C ARG A 359 4.25 16.16 -48.80
N ASN A 360 4.73 16.34 -50.02
CA ASN A 360 5.83 17.26 -50.35
C ASN A 360 5.34 18.64 -50.84
N ALA A 361 4.04 18.85 -50.99
CA ALA A 361 3.50 20.11 -51.45
C ALA A 361 3.74 21.23 -50.41
N PRO A 362 4.16 22.44 -50.83
CA PRO A 362 4.26 23.57 -49.92
C PRO A 362 2.88 23.87 -49.33
N ALA A 363 2.77 23.88 -48.01
CA ALA A 363 1.53 24.19 -47.30
C ALA A 363 0.95 25.52 -47.82
N THR A 364 -0.33 25.53 -48.17
CA THR A 364 -1.06 26.77 -48.47
C THR A 364 -0.94 27.75 -47.30
N GLU A 365 -1.03 29.06 -47.57
CA GLU A 365 -0.93 30.08 -46.51
C GLU A 365 -1.91 29.82 -45.36
N LYS A 366 -3.14 29.41 -45.66
CA LYS A 366 -4.14 29.03 -44.65
C LYS A 366 -3.69 27.86 -43.77
N THR A 367 -3.10 26.81 -44.35
CA THR A 367 -2.57 25.67 -43.58
C THR A 367 -1.37 26.04 -42.71
N LYS A 368 -0.54 27.00 -43.12
CA LYS A 368 0.54 27.52 -42.28
C LYS A 368 0.00 28.29 -41.09
N GLN A 369 -1.01 29.14 -41.31
CA GLN A 369 -1.69 29.86 -40.24
C GLN A 369 -2.38 28.92 -39.25
N ASP A 370 -3.10 27.90 -39.75
CA ASP A 370 -3.80 26.93 -38.90
C ASP A 370 -2.80 26.08 -38.07
N ALA A 371 -1.66 25.69 -38.65
CA ALA A 371 -0.60 24.98 -37.93
C ALA A 371 0.08 25.85 -36.87
N ALA A 372 0.44 27.09 -37.20
CA ALA A 372 1.04 28.04 -36.26
C ALA A 372 0.08 28.39 -35.12
N ARG A 373 -1.20 28.63 -35.43
CA ARG A 373 -2.24 28.90 -34.43
C ARG A 373 -2.47 27.71 -33.51
N LYS A 374 -2.52 26.50 -34.05
CA LYS A 374 -2.61 25.29 -33.23
C LYS A 374 -1.42 25.16 -32.28
N ALA A 375 -0.20 25.34 -32.79
CA ALA A 375 1.01 25.22 -32.00
C ALA A 375 1.07 26.23 -30.85
N VAL A 376 0.74 27.50 -31.11
CA VAL A 376 0.68 28.56 -30.08
C VAL A 376 -0.42 28.26 -29.07
N ASN A 377 -1.62 27.90 -29.52
CA ASN A 377 -2.74 27.60 -28.64
C ASN A 377 -2.41 26.46 -27.67
N GLU A 378 -1.78 25.38 -28.15
CA GLU A 378 -1.40 24.22 -27.33
C GLU A 378 -0.38 24.54 -26.21
N LEU A 379 0.29 25.70 -26.24
CA LEU A 379 1.14 26.17 -25.14
C LEU A 379 0.35 26.62 -23.91
N PHE A 380 -0.96 26.88 -24.07
CA PHE A 380 -1.85 27.39 -23.03
C PHE A 380 -2.84 26.33 -22.56
N ILE A 381 -3.24 26.42 -21.29
CA ILE A 381 -4.33 25.60 -20.75
C ILE A 381 -5.60 25.83 -21.57
N ASN A 382 -6.33 24.76 -21.84
CA ASN A 382 -7.54 24.75 -22.68
C ASN A 382 -7.30 25.25 -24.13
N GLN A 383 -6.06 25.19 -24.60
CA GLN A 383 -5.67 25.58 -25.96
C GLN A 383 -6.09 27.02 -26.31
N THR A 384 -6.05 27.93 -25.34
CA THR A 384 -6.57 29.29 -25.48
C THR A 384 -5.61 30.32 -24.85
N PRO A 385 -4.93 31.18 -25.65
CA PRO A 385 -3.99 32.19 -25.13
C PRO A 385 -4.59 33.18 -24.14
N THR A 386 -5.90 33.45 -24.23
CA THR A 386 -6.58 34.38 -23.32
C THR A 386 -6.74 33.86 -21.88
N SER A 387 -6.37 32.61 -21.60
CA SER A 387 -6.39 32.07 -20.24
C SER A 387 -5.34 32.70 -19.32
N ASN A 388 -4.27 33.28 -19.90
CA ASN A 388 -3.06 33.71 -19.19
C ASN A 388 -2.40 32.58 -18.37
N GLU A 389 -2.72 31.32 -18.67
CA GLU A 389 -2.18 30.15 -18.00
C GLU A 389 -1.56 29.20 -19.03
N ILE A 390 -0.29 28.84 -18.84
CA ILE A 390 0.44 27.90 -19.68
C ILE A 390 0.16 26.45 -19.25
N ASP A 391 0.10 25.54 -20.21
CA ASP A 391 -0.04 24.11 -19.93
C ASP A 391 1.32 23.53 -19.53
N GLU A 392 1.54 23.34 -18.23
CA GLU A 392 2.80 22.82 -17.67
C GLU A 392 3.22 21.44 -18.21
N TYR A 393 2.31 20.68 -18.82
CA TYR A 393 2.61 19.38 -19.42
C TYR A 393 3.20 19.51 -20.83
N ILE A 394 2.78 20.53 -21.58
CA ILE A 394 3.18 20.74 -22.98
C ILE A 394 4.30 21.78 -23.09
N ILE A 395 4.26 22.82 -22.26
CA ILE A 395 5.16 23.96 -22.35
C ILE A 395 6.62 23.55 -22.08
N SER A 396 7.49 23.94 -23.00
CA SER A 396 8.94 23.81 -22.87
C SER A 396 9.59 24.83 -23.79
N GLN A 397 10.86 25.17 -23.55
CA GLN A 397 11.59 26.06 -24.46
C GLN A 397 11.55 25.54 -25.90
N LYS A 398 11.68 24.21 -26.08
CA LYS A 398 11.58 23.58 -27.40
C LYS A 398 10.19 23.76 -28.03
N ALA A 399 9.11 23.67 -27.26
CA ALA A 399 7.75 23.86 -27.78
C ALA A 399 7.51 25.30 -28.22
N ILE A 400 8.03 26.27 -27.45
CA ILE A 400 8.01 27.69 -27.81
C ILE A 400 8.82 27.94 -29.09
N ASP A 401 10.04 27.40 -29.17
CA ASP A 401 10.92 27.51 -30.36
C ASP A 401 10.29 26.86 -31.60
N ASP A 402 9.60 25.73 -31.45
CA ASP A 402 8.93 25.04 -32.55
C ASP A 402 7.68 25.79 -33.01
N ALA A 403 6.92 26.40 -32.10
CA ALA A 403 5.83 27.31 -32.44
C ALA A 403 6.37 28.56 -33.18
N GLN A 404 7.50 29.13 -32.75
CA GLN A 404 8.16 30.24 -33.43
C GLN A 404 8.49 29.91 -34.88
N LYS A 405 9.08 28.72 -35.15
CA LYS A 405 9.39 28.29 -36.52
C LYS A 405 8.16 28.20 -37.41
N LEU A 406 7.02 27.82 -36.86
CA LEU A 406 5.75 27.76 -37.59
C LEU A 406 5.19 29.17 -37.84
N ILE A 407 5.34 30.10 -36.90
CA ILE A 407 4.99 31.52 -37.08
C ILE A 407 5.87 32.17 -38.17
N ASP A 408 7.19 31.88 -38.18
CA ASP A 408 8.15 32.48 -39.11
C ASP A 408 7.82 32.21 -40.59
N VAL A 409 7.13 31.10 -40.89
CA VAL A 409 6.73 30.73 -42.27
C VAL A 409 5.35 31.25 -42.68
N VAL A 410 4.57 31.85 -41.77
CA VAL A 410 3.27 32.49 -42.04
C VAL A 410 3.49 33.80 -42.81
N THR A 411 2.93 33.92 -44.01
CA THR A 411 3.18 35.10 -44.85
C THR A 411 2.22 36.26 -44.60
N ASP A 412 1.04 36.02 -44.04
CA ASP A 412 0.10 37.06 -43.61
C ASP A 412 0.65 37.82 -42.38
N PRO A 413 0.94 39.13 -42.52
CA PRO A 413 1.55 39.91 -41.43
C PRO A 413 0.61 40.10 -40.24
N THR A 414 -0.71 40.18 -40.45
CA THR A 414 -1.67 40.44 -39.37
C THR A 414 -1.85 39.22 -38.48
N VAL A 415 -1.93 38.03 -39.08
CA VAL A 415 -2.02 36.77 -38.34
C VAL A 415 -0.71 36.48 -37.61
N ARG A 416 0.44 36.74 -38.26
CA ARG A 416 1.76 36.56 -37.65
C ARG A 416 1.93 37.43 -36.41
N GLU A 417 1.51 38.69 -36.44
CA GLU A 417 1.62 39.61 -35.30
C GLU A 417 0.81 39.14 -34.08
N VAL A 418 -0.42 38.65 -34.30
CA VAL A 418 -1.26 38.09 -33.22
C VAL A 418 -0.61 36.85 -32.61
N LEU A 419 -0.19 35.90 -33.45
CA LEU A 419 0.44 34.67 -32.96
C LEU A 419 1.78 34.94 -32.26
N GLN A 420 2.55 35.92 -32.73
CA GLN A 420 3.80 36.31 -32.09
C GLN A 420 3.56 36.87 -30.69
N LYS A 421 2.54 37.72 -30.52
CA LYS A 421 2.19 38.28 -29.22
C LYS A 421 1.76 37.19 -28.22
N ASP A 422 0.94 36.25 -28.68
CA ASP A 422 0.52 35.11 -27.87
C ASP A 422 1.71 34.21 -27.51
N LEU A 423 2.66 34.00 -28.43
CA LEU A 423 3.89 33.26 -28.16
C LEU A 423 4.81 33.96 -27.15
N GLU A 424 4.98 35.28 -27.26
CA GLU A 424 5.73 36.10 -26.31
C GLU A 424 5.12 36.05 -24.90
N GLN A 425 3.78 36.04 -24.83
CA GLN A 425 3.08 35.83 -23.57
C GLN A 425 3.37 34.45 -22.98
N ALA A 426 3.31 33.38 -23.78
CA ALA A 426 3.66 32.03 -23.33
C ALA A 426 5.12 31.96 -22.83
N GLN A 427 6.06 32.62 -23.52
CA GLN A 427 7.45 32.71 -23.09
C GLN A 427 7.59 33.42 -21.74
N SER A 428 6.93 34.58 -21.55
CA SER A 428 6.99 35.30 -20.27
C SER A 428 6.42 34.50 -19.10
N LEU A 429 5.34 33.75 -19.33
CA LEU A 429 4.76 32.85 -18.32
C LEU A 429 5.69 31.67 -18.03
N PHE A 430 6.33 31.11 -19.05
CA PHE A 430 7.30 30.03 -18.91
C PHE A 430 8.54 30.48 -18.13
N ASP A 431 9.07 31.67 -18.42
CA ASP A 431 10.20 32.24 -17.68
C ASP A 431 9.84 32.45 -16.19
N THR A 432 8.62 32.91 -15.92
CA THR A 432 8.11 33.08 -14.54
C THR A 432 8.01 31.73 -13.83
N LEU A 433 7.48 30.71 -14.49
CA LEU A 433 7.39 29.34 -13.97
C LEU A 433 8.79 28.79 -13.65
N GLN A 434 9.78 29.03 -14.51
CA GLN A 434 11.15 28.58 -14.29
C GLN A 434 11.82 29.27 -13.10
N VAL A 435 11.57 30.57 -12.90
CA VAL A 435 12.01 31.29 -11.70
C VAL A 435 11.37 30.69 -10.45
N GLU A 436 10.07 30.38 -10.47
CA GLU A 436 9.39 29.76 -9.34
C GLU A 436 9.93 28.36 -9.04
N ARG A 437 10.17 27.52 -10.06
CA ARG A 437 10.80 26.20 -9.90
C ARG A 437 12.19 26.30 -9.27
N ALA A 438 13.00 27.28 -9.68
CA ALA A 438 14.31 27.51 -9.08
C ALA A 438 14.23 27.91 -7.60
N LYS A 439 13.23 28.69 -7.20
CA LYS A 439 12.99 29.00 -5.78
C LYS A 439 12.56 27.75 -5.00
N GLN A 440 11.68 26.92 -5.57
CA GLN A 440 11.25 25.66 -4.95
C GLN A 440 12.44 24.73 -4.73
N ASP A 441 13.29 24.56 -5.74
CA ASP A 441 14.52 23.77 -5.63
C ASP A 441 15.45 24.33 -4.54
N ALA A 442 15.64 25.64 -4.47
CA ALA A 442 16.45 26.27 -3.43
C ALA A 442 15.88 26.02 -2.01
N ALA A 443 14.56 26.14 -1.85
CA ALA A 443 13.88 25.86 -0.59
C ALA A 443 14.01 24.38 -0.20
N ILE A 444 13.79 23.45 -1.15
CA ILE A 444 13.98 22.01 -0.93
C ILE A 444 15.42 21.72 -0.52
N GLN A 445 16.41 22.26 -1.23
CA GLN A 445 17.83 22.06 -0.92
C GLN A 445 18.19 22.59 0.48
N ALA A 446 17.65 23.74 0.87
CA ALA A 446 17.85 24.29 2.21
C ALA A 446 17.24 23.39 3.30
N ILE A 447 16.01 22.89 3.08
CA ILE A 447 15.33 22.01 4.04
C ILE A 447 16.07 20.68 4.17
N ILE A 448 16.38 20.00 3.06
CA ILE A 448 17.07 18.70 3.14
C ILE A 448 18.45 18.85 3.81
N ALA A 449 19.12 19.99 3.64
CA ALA A 449 20.40 20.25 4.30
C ALA A 449 20.31 20.30 5.84
N LEU A 450 19.12 20.51 6.42
CA LEU A 450 18.87 20.44 7.87
C LEU A 450 18.95 19.01 8.42
N PHE A 451 18.74 18.01 7.57
CA PHE A 451 18.62 16.60 7.94
C PHE A 451 19.91 15.80 7.65
N THR A 452 20.15 14.73 8.40
CA THR A 452 21.43 13.99 8.38
C THR A 452 21.76 13.31 7.05
N ASP A 453 20.75 12.83 6.33
CA ASP A 453 20.87 12.10 5.06
C ASP A 453 20.54 12.97 3.82
N ASN A 454 20.39 14.28 4.01
CA ASN A 454 19.94 15.21 2.96
C ASN A 454 18.64 14.75 2.29
N SER A 455 17.67 14.28 3.08
CA SER A 455 16.36 13.85 2.58
C SER A 455 15.22 14.48 3.36
N LEU A 456 14.10 14.77 2.67
CA LEU A 456 12.85 15.19 3.29
C LEU A 456 12.22 14.09 4.16
N THR A 457 12.56 12.82 3.90
CA THR A 457 12.04 11.69 4.68
C THR A 457 12.81 11.43 5.98
N SER A 458 13.90 12.15 6.22
CA SER A 458 14.76 11.93 7.38
C SER A 458 14.02 12.17 8.69
N ASN A 459 14.37 11.42 9.73
CA ASN A 459 13.84 11.60 11.09
C ASN A 459 14.89 12.15 12.07
N THR A 460 16.04 12.59 11.55
CA THR A 460 17.16 13.10 12.35
C THR A 460 17.77 14.34 11.71
N ILE A 461 18.04 15.36 12.52
CA ILE A 461 18.70 16.59 12.09
C ILE A 461 20.21 16.51 12.29
N LYS A 462 20.98 17.29 11.51
CA LYS A 462 22.43 17.37 11.68
C LYS A 462 22.80 18.03 13.02
N ASP A 463 24.01 17.76 13.49
CA ASP A 463 24.56 18.43 14.66
C ASP A 463 24.69 19.95 14.45
N THR A 464 24.98 20.36 13.21
CA THR A 464 25.08 21.75 12.78
C THR A 464 23.74 22.45 12.57
N THR A 465 22.62 21.72 12.62
CA THR A 465 21.29 22.31 12.48
C THR A 465 20.93 23.04 13.78
N ASP A 466 20.75 24.35 13.65
CA ASP A 466 20.36 25.28 14.71
C ASP A 466 19.16 26.13 14.24
N GLN A 467 18.68 27.02 15.12
CA GLN A 467 17.52 27.87 14.80
C GLN A 467 17.79 28.76 13.58
N LYS A 468 19.02 29.25 13.41
CA LYS A 468 19.38 30.13 12.30
C LYS A 468 19.31 29.39 10.96
N ALA A 469 19.70 28.10 10.92
CA ALA A 469 19.58 27.28 9.72
C ALA A 469 18.11 27.04 9.34
N ILE A 470 17.25 26.78 10.33
CA ILE A 470 15.80 26.61 10.11
C ILE A 470 15.17 27.92 9.62
N ASP A 471 15.46 29.04 10.28
CA ASP A 471 14.95 30.37 9.89
C ASP A 471 15.39 30.74 8.46
N GLY A 472 16.61 30.37 8.06
CA GLY A 472 17.11 30.57 6.70
C GLY A 472 16.34 29.76 5.65
N ALA A 473 15.99 28.52 5.97
CA ALA A 473 15.16 27.68 5.10
C ALA A 473 13.69 28.18 5.08
N GLN A 474 13.16 28.66 6.20
CA GLN A 474 11.84 29.29 6.30
C GLN A 474 11.71 30.50 5.36
N GLN A 475 12.71 31.38 5.31
CA GLN A 475 12.69 32.53 4.40
C GLN A 475 12.58 32.14 2.92
N LEU A 476 13.17 31.00 2.53
CA LEU A 476 13.07 30.50 1.16
C LEU A 476 11.68 29.92 0.87
N VAL A 477 11.06 29.25 1.85
CA VAL A 477 9.68 28.76 1.75
C VAL A 477 8.68 29.91 1.69
N ASP A 478 8.85 30.95 2.50
CA ASP A 478 8.00 32.15 2.50
C ASP A 478 8.05 32.95 1.19
N ALA A 479 9.12 32.80 0.40
CA ALA A 479 9.31 33.48 -0.87
C ALA A 479 8.65 32.76 -2.08
N LEU A 480 8.05 31.59 -1.86
CA LEU A 480 7.33 30.82 -2.87
C LEU A 480 5.97 31.43 -3.16
N THR A 481 5.52 31.32 -4.41
CA THR A 481 4.21 31.83 -4.86
C THR A 481 3.16 30.73 -4.98
N ASN A 482 3.57 29.45 -5.02
CA ASN A 482 2.66 28.31 -5.04
C ASN A 482 2.28 27.91 -3.60
N PRO A 483 1.02 28.14 -3.15
CA PRO A 483 0.61 27.90 -1.77
C PRO A 483 0.63 26.42 -1.38
N THR A 484 0.34 25.51 -2.31
CA THR A 484 0.34 24.06 -2.05
C THR A 484 1.76 23.54 -1.80
N VAL A 485 2.74 24.03 -2.57
CA VAL A 485 4.15 23.69 -2.36
C VAL A 485 4.67 24.31 -1.06
N GLN A 486 4.26 25.55 -0.77
CA GLN A 486 4.61 26.22 0.48
C GLN A 486 4.11 25.43 1.70
N GLU A 487 2.85 24.99 1.71
CA GLU A 487 2.26 24.19 2.78
C GLU A 487 3.00 22.85 2.96
N LEU A 488 3.34 22.16 1.86
CA LEU A 488 4.10 20.91 1.91
C LEU A 488 5.51 21.09 2.49
N LEU A 489 6.23 22.13 2.06
CA LEU A 489 7.59 22.40 2.57
C LEU A 489 7.57 22.90 4.01
N GLN A 490 6.51 23.59 4.42
CA GLN A 490 6.31 24.00 5.81
C GLN A 490 6.22 22.79 6.75
N GLU A 491 5.55 21.71 6.34
CA GLU A 491 5.47 20.49 7.14
C GLU A 491 6.86 19.90 7.46
N TYR A 492 7.78 19.94 6.49
CA TYR A 492 9.15 19.48 6.68
C TYR A 492 9.98 20.42 7.57
N LEU A 493 9.73 21.74 7.51
CA LEU A 493 10.35 22.71 8.42
C LEU A 493 9.86 22.53 9.86
N ASP A 494 8.55 22.37 10.05
CA ASP A 494 7.94 22.13 11.36
C ASP A 494 8.50 20.84 11.98
N LYS A 495 8.70 19.80 11.15
CA LYS A 495 9.40 18.58 11.56
C LYS A 495 10.84 18.85 12.00
N ALA A 496 11.61 19.61 11.22
CA ALA A 496 12.99 19.96 11.58
C ALA A 496 13.04 20.76 12.89
N GLN A 497 12.10 21.68 13.09
CA GLN A 497 11.95 22.47 14.31
C GLN A 497 11.63 21.58 15.50
N GLY A 498 10.66 20.68 15.39
CA GLY A 498 10.32 19.73 16.46
C GLY A 498 11.49 18.83 16.86
N LEU A 499 12.32 18.41 15.89
CA LEU A 499 13.55 17.65 16.15
C LEU A 499 14.63 18.50 16.84
N LEU A 500 14.77 19.78 16.48
CA LEU A 500 15.69 20.71 17.15
C LEU A 500 15.27 20.97 18.59
N ASP A 501 13.99 21.18 18.83
CA ASP A 501 13.43 21.36 20.17
C ASP A 501 13.65 20.12 21.03
N ALA A 502 13.43 18.92 20.47
CA ALA A 502 13.72 17.65 21.14
C ALA A 502 15.21 17.48 21.47
N LYS A 503 16.10 17.82 20.53
CA LYS A 503 17.56 17.81 20.73
C LYS A 503 17.98 18.75 21.87
N ASN A 504 17.43 19.97 21.89
CA ASN A 504 17.70 20.96 22.93
C ASN A 504 17.13 20.54 24.30
N ALA A 505 15.94 19.95 24.33
CA ALA A 505 15.34 19.40 25.54
C ALA A 505 16.17 18.23 26.11
N ALA A 506 16.63 17.32 25.25
CA ALA A 506 17.50 16.21 25.64
C ALA A 506 18.85 16.70 26.21
N ALA A 507 19.47 17.71 25.58
CA ALA A 507 20.69 18.32 26.10
C ALA A 507 20.47 18.97 27.48
N THR A 508 19.34 19.67 27.66
CA THR A 508 18.95 20.28 28.94
C THR A 508 18.73 19.22 30.02
N GLU A 509 18.05 18.13 29.70
CA GLU A 509 17.83 17.01 30.62
C GLU A 509 19.15 16.34 31.01
N LYS A 510 20.05 16.10 30.04
CA LYS A 510 21.38 15.55 30.31
C LYS A 510 22.18 16.42 31.28
N ALA A 511 22.11 17.75 31.12
CA ALA A 511 22.77 18.67 32.04
C ALA A 511 22.21 18.60 33.46
N LYS A 512 20.89 18.43 33.62
CA LYS A 512 20.25 18.21 34.94
C LYS A 512 20.73 16.90 35.57
N GLN A 513 20.78 15.82 34.80
CA GLN A 513 21.27 14.52 35.26
C GLN A 513 22.73 14.60 35.72
N ASP A 514 23.60 15.28 34.96
CA ASP A 514 25.01 15.45 35.30
C ASP A 514 25.18 16.30 36.57
N ALA A 515 24.43 17.40 36.70
CA ALA A 515 24.44 18.25 37.88
C ALA A 515 23.98 17.49 39.14
N ALA A 516 22.88 16.74 39.03
CA ALA A 516 22.36 15.93 40.12
C ALA A 516 23.30 14.77 40.49
N LYS A 517 23.88 14.08 39.50
CA LYS A 517 24.90 13.06 39.73
C LYS A 517 26.08 13.63 40.52
N LYS A 518 26.63 14.75 40.07
CA LYS A 518 27.74 15.42 40.75
C LYS A 518 27.38 15.76 42.20
N ALA A 519 26.22 16.37 42.43
CA ALA A 519 25.78 16.76 43.78
C ALA A 519 25.59 15.57 44.72
N VAL A 520 24.98 14.48 44.24
CA VAL A 520 24.79 13.23 45.01
C VAL A 520 26.13 12.57 45.31
N ASP A 521 27.00 12.43 44.30
CA ASP A 521 28.33 11.83 44.44
C ASP A 521 29.15 12.58 45.51
N GLU A 522 29.09 13.91 45.53
CA GLU A 522 29.79 14.77 46.49
C GLU A 522 29.30 14.65 47.95
N LEU A 523 28.15 14.02 48.23
CA LEU A 523 27.71 13.71 49.61
C LEU A 523 28.57 12.61 50.27
N PHE A 524 29.25 11.79 49.46
CA PHE A 524 29.95 10.60 49.89
C PHE A 524 31.48 10.77 49.91
N ASN A 525 32.16 9.91 50.65
CA ASN A 525 33.61 9.82 50.60
C ASN A 525 34.07 9.42 49.19
N SER A 526 35.22 9.95 48.77
CA SER A 526 35.76 9.76 47.40
C SER A 526 34.82 10.18 46.26
N ASN A 527 33.81 11.02 46.55
CA ASN A 527 32.81 11.47 45.58
C ASN A 527 32.10 10.29 44.88
N THR A 528 31.71 9.26 45.65
CA THR A 528 30.96 8.11 45.10
C THR A 528 30.05 7.46 46.15
N PRO A 529 28.77 7.19 45.83
CA PRO A 529 27.83 6.48 46.70
C PRO A 529 28.28 5.06 47.08
N THR A 530 29.18 4.46 46.28
CA THR A 530 29.74 3.12 46.55
C THR A 530 30.71 3.09 47.72
N SER A 531 31.22 4.23 48.19
CA SER A 531 32.17 4.30 49.31
C SER A 531 31.60 3.82 50.65
N GLY A 532 30.26 3.76 50.79
CA GLY A 532 29.59 3.28 51.99
C GLY A 532 29.65 4.25 53.19
N ALA A 533 30.22 5.45 53.02
CA ALA A 533 30.33 6.45 54.07
C ALA A 533 30.11 7.87 53.50
N ILE A 534 29.43 8.74 54.26
CA ILE A 534 29.26 10.15 53.93
C ILE A 534 30.45 10.99 54.38
N LYS A 535 30.68 12.14 53.74
CA LYS A 535 31.73 13.07 54.17
C LYS A 535 31.42 13.62 55.58
N PRO A 536 32.45 14.02 56.35
CA PRO A 536 32.25 14.70 57.64
C PRO A 536 31.39 15.97 57.52
N THR A 537 31.53 16.70 56.40
CA THR A 537 30.80 17.92 56.07
C THR A 537 29.38 17.69 55.57
N THR A 538 28.99 16.45 55.24
CA THR A 538 27.63 16.13 54.81
C THR A 538 26.67 16.29 55.98
N ASP A 539 25.74 17.22 55.82
CA ASP A 539 24.65 17.56 56.73
C ASP A 539 23.30 17.51 56.00
N GLN A 540 22.20 17.83 56.69
CA GLN A 540 20.86 17.77 56.10
C GLN A 540 20.69 18.75 54.94
N LYS A 541 21.30 19.94 55.02
CA LYS A 541 21.20 20.96 53.97
C LYS A 541 21.87 20.48 52.67
N ALA A 542 23.02 19.83 52.77
CA ALA A 542 23.70 19.25 51.61
C ALA A 542 22.84 18.19 50.91
N ILE A 543 22.17 17.32 51.69
CA ILE A 543 21.25 16.31 51.15
C ILE A 543 20.02 16.97 50.50
N ASP A 544 19.43 17.98 51.14
CA ASP A 544 18.26 18.69 50.62
C ASP A 544 18.57 19.45 49.32
N ASP A 545 19.75 20.05 49.19
CA ASP A 545 20.18 20.73 47.96
C ASP A 545 20.45 19.75 46.81
N ALA A 546 21.07 18.59 47.10
CA ALA A 546 21.21 17.52 46.12
C ALA A 546 19.83 16.96 45.71
N LYS A 547 18.90 16.83 46.65
CA LYS A 547 17.52 16.40 46.39
C LYS A 547 16.79 17.31 45.42
N LYS A 548 16.93 18.64 45.53
CA LYS A 548 16.32 19.58 44.57
C LYS A 548 16.78 19.32 43.13
N LEU A 549 18.06 19.02 42.95
CA LEU A 549 18.62 18.71 41.62
C LEU A 549 18.10 17.37 41.09
N VAL A 550 18.00 16.35 41.94
CA VAL A 550 17.39 15.04 41.59
C VAL A 550 15.90 15.17 41.27
N ASP A 551 15.16 16.00 42.01
CA ASP A 551 13.73 16.21 41.79
C ASP A 551 13.46 16.90 40.44
N ALA A 552 14.40 17.69 39.93
CA ALA A 552 14.33 18.39 38.64
C ALA A 552 14.61 17.50 37.41
N ILE A 553 15.19 16.30 37.60
CA ILE A 553 15.39 15.29 36.55
C ILE A 553 14.04 14.81 36.03
N THR A 554 13.90 14.70 34.72
CA THR A 554 12.68 14.20 34.07
C THR A 554 12.77 12.74 33.65
N ASP A 555 13.97 12.19 33.42
CA ASP A 555 14.17 10.75 33.21
C ASP A 555 13.87 9.96 34.50
N PRO A 556 12.84 9.09 34.51
CA PRO A 556 12.41 8.40 35.71
C PRO A 556 13.41 7.35 36.21
N ALA A 557 14.18 6.73 35.31
CA ALA A 557 15.14 5.69 35.68
C ALA A 557 16.36 6.33 36.35
N VAL A 558 16.90 7.40 35.75
CA VAL A 558 18.02 8.15 36.35
C VAL A 558 17.58 8.80 37.67
N LYS A 559 16.38 9.37 37.73
CA LYS A 559 15.84 9.94 38.98
C LYS A 559 15.72 8.90 40.09
N ALA A 560 15.22 7.71 39.80
CA ALA A 560 15.11 6.64 40.78
C ALA A 560 16.48 6.18 41.30
N GLU A 561 17.47 6.04 40.41
CA GLU A 561 18.84 5.69 40.79
C GLU A 561 19.46 6.73 41.72
N ARG A 562 19.36 8.02 41.37
CA ARG A 562 19.90 9.11 42.19
C ARG A 562 19.13 9.27 43.51
N GLN A 563 17.83 8.97 43.54
CA GLN A 563 17.03 8.98 44.77
C GLN A 563 17.45 7.85 45.71
N ALA A 564 17.75 6.65 45.21
CA ALA A 564 18.28 5.56 46.04
C ALA A 564 19.62 5.94 46.70
N ASP A 565 20.49 6.65 45.98
CA ASP A 565 21.73 7.17 46.53
C ASP A 565 21.50 8.29 47.57
N LEU A 566 20.49 9.15 47.39
CA LEU A 566 20.07 10.10 48.43
C LEU A 566 19.54 9.41 49.68
N ASP A 567 18.70 8.38 49.53
CA ASP A 567 18.17 7.60 50.66
C ASP A 567 19.31 6.91 51.41
N LYS A 568 20.34 6.43 50.69
CA LYS A 568 21.57 5.90 51.30
C LYS A 568 22.31 6.98 52.09
N ALA A 569 22.49 8.18 51.53
CA ALA A 569 23.13 9.30 52.23
C ALA A 569 22.34 9.71 53.48
N GLN A 570 21.01 9.77 53.40
CA GLN A 570 20.12 10.09 54.52
C GLN A 570 20.23 9.05 55.63
N ASN A 571 20.14 7.77 55.32
CA ASN A 571 20.31 6.70 56.30
C ASN A 571 21.67 6.77 57.02
N LEU A 572 22.74 7.10 56.28
CA LEU A 572 24.07 7.28 56.85
C LEU A 572 24.18 8.54 57.73
N LEU A 573 23.46 9.62 57.38
CA LEU A 573 23.39 10.84 58.19
C LEU A 573 22.58 10.61 59.48
N ASP A 574 21.46 9.89 59.40
CA ASP A 574 20.65 9.52 60.56
C ASP A 574 21.45 8.63 61.52
N ALA A 575 22.17 7.64 60.98
CA ALA A 575 23.10 6.82 61.77
C ALA A 575 24.19 7.66 62.44
N LYS A 576 24.78 8.64 61.72
CA LYS A 576 25.78 9.59 62.25
C LYS A 576 25.22 10.44 63.41
N ASN A 577 23.91 10.68 63.43
CA ASN A 577 23.19 11.57 64.35
C ASN A 577 22.38 10.86 65.47
N THR A 578 22.45 9.53 65.59
CA THR A 578 21.69 8.78 66.63
C THR A 578 22.01 9.24 68.06
N THR A 579 20.96 9.53 68.85
CA THR A 579 21.04 9.98 70.25
C THR A 579 20.62 8.86 71.23
N LEU A 580 21.27 8.77 72.39
CA LEU A 580 20.91 7.84 73.48
C LEU A 580 19.52 8.12 74.06
N THR A 581 18.80 7.10 74.50
CA THR A 581 17.59 7.25 75.33
C THR A 581 17.91 7.22 76.83
N ALA A 582 16.96 7.64 77.67
CA ALA A 582 17.14 7.65 79.12
C ALA A 582 17.32 6.20 79.67
N PRO A 583 18.26 5.95 80.60
CA PRO A 583 18.39 4.65 81.26
C PRO A 583 17.08 4.20 81.95
N LYS A 584 16.78 2.91 81.91
CA LYS A 584 15.70 2.32 82.73
C LYS A 584 16.27 1.87 84.06
N VAL A 585 15.92 2.54 85.17
CA VAL A 585 16.44 2.28 86.52
C VAL A 585 15.50 1.34 87.29
N ASN A 586 16.04 0.26 87.88
CA ASN A 586 15.30 -0.63 88.78
C ASN A 586 15.15 -0.02 90.18
N GLY A 587 14.16 -0.47 90.97
CA GLY A 587 13.96 0.01 92.35
C GLY A 587 15.20 -0.21 93.24
N TYR A 588 15.58 0.81 94.02
CA TYR A 588 16.76 0.81 94.88
C TYR A 588 16.36 1.02 96.34
N GLY A 589 16.55 0.00 97.18
CA GLY A 589 16.36 0.06 98.63
C GLY A 589 17.58 0.64 99.37
N VAL A 590 17.35 1.27 100.52
CA VAL A 590 18.41 1.90 101.34
C VAL A 590 19.48 0.92 101.83
N THR A 591 19.15 -0.37 101.88
CA THR A 591 20.08 -1.46 102.23
C THR A 591 20.79 -2.06 101.01
N ASP A 592 20.32 -1.77 99.78
CA ASP A 592 20.87 -2.36 98.56
C ASP A 592 22.27 -1.83 98.27
N GLU A 593 23.15 -2.72 97.83
CA GLU A 593 24.54 -2.38 97.53
C GLU A 593 24.67 -1.58 96.21
N TYR A 594 23.82 -1.87 95.22
CA TYR A 594 23.91 -1.34 93.86
C TYR A 594 22.57 -0.84 93.31
N ILE A 595 22.60 0.26 92.57
CA ILE A 595 21.56 0.67 91.61
C ILE A 595 21.77 -0.12 90.31
N THR A 596 20.70 -0.72 89.78
CA THR A 596 20.74 -1.52 88.54
C THR A 596 19.75 -1.02 87.51
N GLY A 597 19.91 -1.42 86.25
CA GLY A 597 18.98 -1.05 85.19
C GLY A 597 19.47 -1.41 83.79
N LYS A 598 18.76 -0.91 82.77
CA LYS A 598 19.07 -1.11 81.35
C LYS A 598 19.34 0.19 80.61
N VAL A 599 20.20 0.12 79.59
CA VAL A 599 20.52 1.21 78.66
C VAL A 599 20.59 0.70 77.23
N ASP A 600 20.54 1.62 76.26
CA ASP A 600 20.65 1.29 74.84
C ASP A 600 22.01 0.67 74.51
N ALA A 601 22.03 -0.18 73.48
CA ALA A 601 23.25 -0.85 73.01
C ALA A 601 24.39 0.11 72.61
N SER A 602 24.05 1.35 72.22
CA SER A 602 25.01 2.40 71.89
C SER A 602 25.61 3.12 73.11
N THR A 603 25.17 2.78 74.33
CA THR A 603 25.70 3.34 75.58
C THR A 603 27.03 2.69 75.95
N VAL A 604 28.10 3.48 76.01
CA VAL A 604 29.45 3.01 76.36
C VAL A 604 29.69 3.05 77.86
N THR A 605 29.21 4.08 78.55
CA THR A 605 29.27 4.16 80.02
C THR A 605 27.97 4.71 80.59
N VAL A 606 27.69 4.37 81.84
CA VAL A 606 26.55 4.88 82.62
C VAL A 606 27.10 5.62 83.84
N GLU A 607 26.61 6.82 84.09
CA GLU A 607 27.05 7.69 85.18
C GLU A 607 25.93 7.88 86.23
N LEU A 608 26.27 7.74 87.52
CA LEU A 608 25.42 8.05 88.67
C LEU A 608 25.72 9.46 89.19
N TYR A 609 24.69 10.25 89.42
CA TYR A 609 24.74 11.56 90.06
C TYR A 609 23.86 11.58 91.32
N ILE A 610 24.38 12.17 92.39
CA ILE A 610 23.63 12.44 93.64
C ILE A 610 23.78 13.92 93.92
N ASN A 611 22.67 14.65 94.06
CA ASN A 611 22.62 16.11 94.23
C ASN A 611 23.42 16.86 93.15
N GLY A 612 23.31 16.44 91.89
CA GLY A 612 24.00 17.05 90.74
C GLY A 612 25.50 16.73 90.62
N VAL A 613 26.09 15.99 91.57
CA VAL A 613 27.52 15.62 91.54
C VAL A 613 27.67 14.18 91.06
N ARG A 614 28.56 13.95 90.08
CA ARG A 614 28.88 12.59 89.59
C ARG A 614 29.57 11.78 90.68
N LYS A 615 28.99 10.65 91.07
CA LYS A 615 29.50 9.77 92.14
C LYS A 615 30.09 8.47 91.63
N LYS A 616 29.55 7.91 90.55
CA LYS A 616 30.03 6.62 90.01
C LYS A 616 29.86 6.55 88.50
N VAL A 617 30.69 5.73 87.86
CA VAL A 617 30.58 5.36 86.44
C VAL A 617 30.69 3.83 86.35
N SER A 618 29.94 3.22 85.44
CA SER A 618 30.03 1.80 85.10
C SER A 618 29.89 1.57 83.61
N THR A 619 30.57 0.57 83.07
CA THR A 619 30.34 0.09 81.70
C THR A 619 29.22 -0.95 81.71
N PRO A 620 28.12 -0.77 80.94
CA PRO A 620 27.05 -1.75 80.86
C PRO A 620 27.53 -3.02 80.15
N THR A 621 27.01 -4.19 80.56
CA THR A 621 27.28 -5.49 79.93
C THR A 621 25.97 -6.01 79.35
N ASN A 622 25.92 -6.24 78.02
CA ASN A 622 24.70 -6.63 77.30
C ASN A 622 23.49 -5.69 77.55
N GLY A 623 23.77 -4.39 77.71
CA GLY A 623 22.76 -3.37 77.98
C GLY A 623 22.34 -3.26 79.46
N ASP A 624 22.81 -4.14 80.36
CA ASP A 624 22.56 -4.05 81.80
C ASP A 624 23.68 -3.26 82.50
N PHE A 625 23.33 -2.35 83.41
CA PHE A 625 24.30 -1.61 84.22
C PHE A 625 24.15 -1.89 85.73
N LYS A 626 25.25 -1.72 86.47
CA LYS A 626 25.30 -1.83 87.92
C LYS A 626 26.21 -0.74 88.52
N LEU A 627 25.63 0.12 89.36
CA LEU A 627 26.31 1.27 89.98
C LEU A 627 26.29 1.12 91.51
N TYR A 628 27.46 1.03 92.14
CA TYR A 628 27.55 0.95 93.61
C TYR A 628 27.00 2.21 94.27
N ALA A 629 26.15 2.08 95.29
CA ALA A 629 25.43 3.21 95.90
C ALA A 629 25.34 3.20 97.44
N GLN A 630 25.44 2.05 98.11
CA GLN A 630 25.25 1.93 99.58
C GLN A 630 26.18 2.83 100.40
N GLY A 631 27.43 3.02 99.97
CA GLY A 631 28.43 3.84 100.67
C GLY A 631 28.19 5.35 100.61
N PHE A 632 27.12 5.83 99.98
CA PHE A 632 26.85 7.27 99.82
C PHE A 632 25.90 7.86 100.86
N GLY A 633 25.46 7.08 101.85
CA GLY A 633 24.66 7.58 102.98
C GLY A 633 23.26 8.06 102.60
N LEU A 634 22.73 7.53 101.48
CA LEU A 634 21.39 7.80 101.00
C LEU A 634 20.34 7.36 102.03
N LYS A 635 19.32 8.18 102.22
CA LYS A 635 18.19 7.92 103.12
C LYS A 635 16.94 7.60 102.30
N VAL A 636 16.00 6.91 102.93
CA VAL A 636 14.68 6.68 102.34
C VAL A 636 14.07 8.02 101.95
N GLY A 637 13.63 8.14 100.69
CA GLY A 637 13.09 9.37 100.10
C GLY A 637 14.10 10.24 99.34
N ASP A 638 15.41 10.00 99.48
CA ASP A 638 16.41 10.71 98.68
C ASP A 638 16.30 10.34 97.19
N THR A 639 16.67 11.26 96.30
CA THR A 639 16.66 11.05 94.84
C THR A 639 18.07 10.94 94.25
N PHE A 640 18.23 10.17 93.18
CA PHE A 640 19.47 10.06 92.41
C PHE A 640 19.20 10.07 90.90
N GLU A 641 20.21 10.42 90.11
CA GLU A 641 20.12 10.51 88.65
C GLU A 641 21.10 9.55 87.96
N VAL A 642 20.67 8.94 86.85
CA VAL A 642 21.47 8.04 86.03
C VAL A 642 21.45 8.51 84.57
N ARG A 643 22.61 8.54 83.90
CA ARG A 643 22.74 8.95 82.48
C ARG A 643 23.59 7.97 81.71
N GLY A 644 23.20 7.63 80.48
CA GLY A 644 24.08 6.94 79.52
C GLY A 644 25.02 7.93 78.84
N VAL A 645 26.20 7.46 78.41
CA VAL A 645 27.20 8.24 77.66
C VAL A 645 27.65 7.42 76.45
N ASP A 646 27.63 8.05 75.27
CA ASP A 646 27.94 7.39 74.00
C ASP A 646 29.46 7.30 73.74
N THR A 647 29.84 6.75 72.59
CA THR A 647 31.24 6.64 72.14
C THR A 647 31.94 7.97 71.93
N LYS A 648 31.19 9.06 71.74
CA LYS A 648 31.69 10.42 71.53
C LYS A 648 31.75 11.23 72.84
N GLY A 649 31.33 10.64 73.96
CA GLY A 649 31.31 11.30 75.27
C GLY A 649 30.07 12.16 75.53
N ASN A 650 29.05 12.11 74.66
CA ASN A 650 27.82 12.87 74.84
C ASN A 650 26.93 12.20 75.89
N LYS A 651 26.40 13.00 76.82
CA LYS A 651 25.50 12.52 77.87
C LYS A 651 24.07 12.45 77.34
N GLY A 652 23.49 11.26 77.42
CA GLY A 652 22.08 11.02 77.11
C GLY A 652 21.12 11.61 78.16
N PRO A 653 19.82 11.48 77.92
CA PRO A 653 18.77 11.96 78.82
C PRO A 653 18.88 11.35 80.23
N ILE A 654 18.37 12.09 81.23
CA ILE A 654 18.42 11.74 82.65
C ILE A 654 17.31 10.75 83.01
N ALA A 655 17.66 9.71 83.77
CA ALA A 655 16.70 8.89 84.50
C ALA A 655 16.83 9.15 86.01
N THR A 656 15.72 9.42 86.69
CA THR A 656 15.70 9.70 88.14
C THR A 656 15.14 8.51 88.92
N GLY A 657 15.83 8.10 89.99
CA GLY A 657 15.36 7.10 90.95
C GLY A 657 15.20 7.70 92.35
N THR A 658 14.33 7.09 93.17
CA THR A 658 14.14 7.43 94.59
C THR A 658 14.53 6.25 95.46
N VAL A 659 15.17 6.52 96.59
CA VAL A 659 15.64 5.51 97.55
C VAL A 659 14.46 5.01 98.37
N LEU A 660 14.24 3.71 98.36
CA LEU A 660 13.13 3.03 99.01
C LEU A 660 13.54 2.47 100.38
N SER A 661 12.60 2.27 101.32
CA SER A 661 12.90 1.60 102.60
C SER A 661 13.41 0.17 102.45
N SER A 662 13.03 -0.50 101.36
CA SER A 662 13.56 -1.79 100.93
C SER A 662 13.23 -1.98 99.45
N SER A 663 14.03 -2.76 98.75
CA SER A 663 13.72 -3.30 97.42
C SER A 663 12.61 -4.35 97.43
N SER A 664 12.10 -4.78 98.60
CA SER A 664 10.96 -5.71 98.78
C SER A 664 10.10 -5.38 100.03
N SER A 665 8.78 -5.19 99.89
CA SER A 665 7.98 -4.27 100.75
C SER A 665 7.20 -4.83 101.96
N VAL A 666 7.31 -6.11 102.35
CA VAL A 666 6.35 -6.69 103.34
C VAL A 666 6.81 -6.63 104.81
N ALA A 667 8.12 -6.70 105.09
CA ALA A 667 8.62 -6.85 106.46
C ALA A 667 8.41 -5.60 107.35
N TYR A 668 8.47 -4.41 106.78
CA TYR A 668 8.43 -3.13 107.53
C TYR A 668 7.13 -2.34 107.33
N GLY A 669 6.03 -3.00 106.93
CA GLY A 669 4.74 -2.34 106.76
C GLY A 669 4.22 -1.70 108.05
N LEU A 670 3.67 -0.50 107.98
CA LEU A 670 3.10 0.21 109.13
C LEU A 670 1.77 0.89 108.74
N THR A 671 0.70 0.59 109.47
CA THR A 671 -0.61 1.23 109.31
C THR A 671 -0.99 1.97 110.59
N ALA A 672 -1.86 2.98 110.50
CA ALA A 672 -2.44 3.67 111.64
C ALA A 672 -3.90 4.02 111.34
N ASN A 673 -4.79 3.79 112.31
CA ASN A 673 -6.22 4.06 112.20
C ASN A 673 -6.53 5.52 112.55
N ASP A 674 -7.53 6.10 111.90
CA ASP A 674 -8.05 7.45 112.19
C ASP A 674 -8.56 7.58 113.63
N ALA A 675 -8.48 8.79 114.20
CA ALA A 675 -8.87 9.07 115.57
C ALA A 675 -9.53 10.45 115.73
N GLY A 676 -10.44 10.59 116.71
CA GLY A 676 -11.05 11.89 117.07
C GLY A 676 -10.12 12.76 117.93
N LEU A 677 -10.40 14.06 118.03
CA LEU A 677 -9.70 14.97 118.96
C LEU A 677 -9.79 14.50 120.42
N SER A 678 -10.88 13.84 120.80
CA SER A 678 -11.06 13.29 122.15
C SER A 678 -10.47 11.89 122.35
N ALA A 679 -9.79 11.31 121.34
CA ALA A 679 -9.31 9.94 121.40
C ALA A 679 -8.24 9.74 122.48
N THR A 680 -8.43 8.71 123.32
CA THR A 680 -7.50 8.33 124.39
C THR A 680 -6.39 7.38 123.93
N THR A 681 -6.54 6.75 122.76
CA THR A 681 -5.53 5.86 122.15
C THR A 681 -5.49 5.99 120.62
N ILE A 682 -4.32 5.74 120.02
CA ILE A 682 -4.10 5.51 118.58
C ILE A 682 -3.82 4.02 118.36
N THR A 683 -4.40 3.42 117.33
CA THR A 683 -4.26 1.99 117.02
C THR A 683 -3.82 1.76 115.58
N GLY A 684 -3.28 0.58 115.26
CA GLY A 684 -2.88 0.21 113.90
C GLY A 684 -2.17 -1.15 113.85
N THR A 685 -1.48 -1.44 112.74
CA THR A 685 -0.65 -2.65 112.56
C THR A 685 0.80 -2.33 112.17
N ALA A 686 1.73 -3.18 112.59
CA ALA A 686 3.15 -3.14 112.32
C ALA A 686 3.62 -4.51 111.79
N GLY A 687 4.42 -4.50 110.73
CA GLY A 687 5.01 -5.68 110.10
C GLY A 687 6.07 -6.34 110.99
N SER A 688 6.40 -7.60 110.69
CA SER A 688 7.28 -8.44 111.52
C SER A 688 8.71 -7.93 111.67
N GLY A 689 9.17 -7.04 110.77
CA GLY A 689 10.46 -6.38 110.85
C GLY A 689 10.50 -5.16 111.77
N LEU A 690 9.36 -4.66 112.25
CA LEU A 690 9.31 -3.55 113.20
C LEU A 690 9.31 -4.08 114.64
N THR A 691 10.32 -3.72 115.41
CA THR A 691 10.45 -4.13 116.82
C THR A 691 9.77 -3.16 117.77
N THR A 692 9.56 -1.91 117.37
CA THR A 692 8.89 -0.89 118.20
C THR A 692 8.05 0.07 117.35
N VAL A 693 6.91 0.52 117.87
CA VAL A 693 6.18 1.69 117.33
C VAL A 693 6.16 2.81 118.34
N ARG A 694 6.19 4.05 117.87
CA ARG A 694 6.17 5.25 118.72
C ARG A 694 5.21 6.28 118.16
N LEU A 695 4.49 6.97 119.04
CA LEU A 695 3.65 8.09 118.69
C LEU A 695 4.50 9.36 118.63
N SER A 696 4.49 9.99 117.48
CA SER A 696 5.04 11.32 117.21
C SER A 696 3.88 12.30 117.15
N ILE A 697 3.94 13.38 117.93
CA ILE A 697 3.03 14.52 117.79
C ILE A 697 3.88 15.74 117.49
N ASP A 698 3.58 16.43 116.38
CA ASP A 698 4.28 17.62 115.92
C ASP A 698 5.80 17.40 115.80
N GLY A 699 6.19 16.21 115.32
CA GLY A 699 7.58 15.81 115.11
C GLY A 699 8.32 15.32 116.37
N THR A 700 7.70 15.41 117.56
CA THR A 700 8.29 14.93 118.82
C THR A 700 7.73 13.57 119.18
N ILE A 701 8.60 12.61 119.51
CA ILE A 701 8.17 11.31 120.04
C ILE A 701 7.65 11.49 121.47
N VAL A 702 6.34 11.38 121.64
CA VAL A 702 5.66 11.61 122.93
C VAL A 702 5.37 10.32 123.68
N LYS A 703 5.29 9.18 122.98
CA LYS A 703 4.96 7.89 123.61
C LYS A 703 5.50 6.70 122.82
N VAL A 704 5.83 5.64 123.55
CA VAL A 704 6.12 4.33 122.95
C VAL A 704 4.86 3.47 123.00
N GLY A 705 4.54 2.84 121.88
CA GLY A 705 3.42 1.91 121.75
C GLY A 705 3.86 0.46 121.92
N GLN A 706 2.95 -0.37 122.41
CA GLN A 706 3.18 -1.81 122.52
C GLN A 706 2.63 -2.51 121.27
N ILE A 707 3.49 -3.26 120.57
CA ILE A 707 3.08 -4.18 119.49
C ILE A 707 2.69 -5.51 120.14
N LYS A 708 1.47 -5.98 119.87
CA LYS A 708 0.93 -7.25 120.36
C LYS A 708 1.28 -8.39 119.41
N ALA A 709 1.18 -9.62 119.90
CA ALA A 709 1.23 -10.81 119.05
C ALA A 709 0.19 -10.70 117.93
N GLY A 710 0.60 -10.91 116.67
CA GLY A 710 -0.22 -10.66 115.48
C GLY A 710 -0.05 -9.28 114.84
N GLY A 711 0.88 -8.45 115.33
CA GLY A 711 1.28 -7.20 114.66
C GLY A 711 0.36 -6.01 114.88
N THR A 712 -0.69 -6.11 115.69
CA THR A 712 -1.51 -4.93 116.07
C THR A 712 -0.84 -4.13 117.18
N TYR A 713 -1.05 -2.82 117.22
CA TYR A 713 -0.54 -1.96 118.30
C TYR A 713 -1.60 -1.00 118.81
N SER A 714 -1.40 -0.52 120.05
CA SER A 714 -2.17 0.55 120.66
C SER A 714 -1.22 1.48 121.41
N ILE A 715 -1.36 2.79 121.21
CA ILE A 715 -0.52 3.82 121.82
C ILE A 715 -1.42 4.82 122.54
N SER A 716 -1.20 5.04 123.84
CA SER A 716 -1.95 6.06 124.59
C SER A 716 -1.64 7.45 124.04
N THR A 717 -2.67 8.27 123.84
CA THR A 717 -2.52 9.68 123.44
C THR A 717 -2.20 10.57 124.63
N ASN A 718 -2.48 10.12 125.86
CA ASN A 718 -2.38 10.92 127.08
C ASN A 718 -3.11 12.27 126.99
N ASN A 719 -4.18 12.36 126.18
CA ASN A 719 -4.92 13.60 125.90
C ASN A 719 -4.02 14.73 125.33
N LEU A 720 -2.92 14.38 124.65
CA LEU A 720 -1.98 15.34 124.08
C LEU A 720 -2.37 15.83 122.68
N ILE A 721 -3.39 15.23 122.06
CA ILE A 721 -3.88 15.62 120.73
C ILE A 721 -4.66 16.93 120.86
N LYS A 722 -4.28 17.94 120.08
CA LYS A 722 -4.96 19.24 120.02
C LYS A 722 -5.44 19.50 118.58
N PRO A 723 -6.39 20.42 118.37
CA PRO A 723 -6.72 20.91 117.04
C PRO A 723 -5.45 21.33 116.28
N GLY A 724 -5.21 20.73 115.11
CA GLY A 724 -4.04 21.00 114.28
C GLY A 724 -2.79 20.17 114.56
N SER A 725 -2.77 19.30 115.58
CA SER A 725 -1.63 18.42 115.84
C SER A 725 -1.34 17.48 114.67
N LYS A 726 -0.08 17.42 114.22
CA LYS A 726 0.41 16.41 113.29
C LYS A 726 0.73 15.13 114.06
N VAL A 727 -0.18 14.17 114.02
CA VAL A 727 -0.03 12.89 114.72
C VAL A 727 0.49 11.84 113.74
N GLU A 728 1.59 11.17 114.08
CA GLU A 728 2.21 10.11 113.27
C GLU A 728 2.62 8.93 114.16
N VAL A 729 2.54 7.72 113.63
CA VAL A 729 3.14 6.53 114.20
C VAL A 729 4.43 6.22 113.45
N VAL A 730 5.51 6.02 114.19
CA VAL A 730 6.84 5.74 113.65
C VAL A 730 7.26 4.33 114.07
N GLY A 731 7.56 3.50 113.07
CA GLY A 731 8.01 2.13 113.21
C GLY A 731 9.54 2.05 113.11
N TYR A 732 10.14 1.39 114.09
CA TYR A 732 11.57 1.17 114.17
C TYR A 732 11.91 -0.32 114.05
N ALA A 733 12.96 -0.63 113.30
CA ALA A 733 13.73 -1.86 113.49
C ALA A 733 14.96 -1.49 114.31
N ASP A 734 15.03 -2.01 115.53
CA ASP A 734 15.99 -1.63 116.55
C ASP A 734 16.01 -0.10 116.82
N LYS A 735 17.01 0.61 116.29
CA LYS A 735 17.19 2.06 116.44
C LYS A 735 16.98 2.83 115.13
N THR A 736 16.77 2.14 114.01
CA THR A 736 16.61 2.77 112.70
C THR A 736 15.13 2.95 112.39
N GLU A 737 14.76 4.17 111.99
CA GLU A 737 13.41 4.44 111.50
C GLU A 737 13.22 3.74 110.16
N MET A 738 12.29 2.80 110.10
CA MET A 738 12.03 1.99 108.90
C MET A 738 10.74 2.40 108.21
N ALA A 739 9.78 2.92 108.98
CA ALA A 739 8.49 3.34 108.48
C ALA A 739 7.90 4.47 109.35
N ARG A 740 7.16 5.39 108.73
CA ARG A 740 6.40 6.45 109.40
C ARG A 740 5.04 6.55 108.74
N LYS A 741 3.98 6.67 109.54
CA LYS A 741 2.61 6.76 109.07
C LYS A 741 1.83 7.84 109.81
N THR A 742 1.26 8.79 109.08
CA THR A 742 0.37 9.81 109.64
C THR A 742 -0.95 9.20 110.10
N VAL A 743 -1.42 9.64 111.26
CA VAL A 743 -2.76 9.39 111.79
C VAL A 743 -3.64 10.56 111.41
N ASN A 744 -4.79 10.30 110.80
CA ASN A 744 -5.76 11.34 110.52
C ASN A 744 -6.56 11.67 111.78
N ILE A 745 -6.53 12.93 112.22
CA ILE A 745 -7.25 13.42 113.41
C ILE A 745 -8.45 14.26 112.98
N VAL A 746 -9.64 13.89 113.46
CA VAL A 746 -10.91 14.57 113.11
C VAL A 746 -11.58 15.23 114.31
N ASN A 747 -12.28 16.35 114.09
CA ASN A 747 -13.15 16.95 115.11
C ASN A 747 -14.40 16.07 115.31
N ASP A 748 -14.73 15.77 116.55
CA ASP A 748 -15.81 14.86 116.96
C ASP A 748 -16.89 15.54 117.83
N GLU A 749 -16.94 16.87 117.86
CA GLU A 749 -17.99 17.64 118.55
C GLU A 749 -19.39 17.41 117.93
N LYS A 750 -20.43 17.32 118.77
CA LYS A 750 -21.84 17.12 118.40
C LYS A 750 -22.68 18.40 118.62
N PRO A 751 -23.68 18.69 117.77
CA PRO A 751 -24.58 19.82 117.95
C PRO A 751 -25.57 19.60 119.11
N VAL A 752 -26.01 20.68 119.74
CA VAL A 752 -27.09 20.73 120.74
C VAL A 752 -28.36 21.23 120.05
N LEU A 753 -29.52 20.63 120.31
CA LEU A 753 -30.80 20.94 119.65
C LEU A 753 -31.87 21.34 120.67
N ASP A 754 -32.71 22.32 120.31
CA ASP A 754 -33.89 22.70 121.08
C ASP A 754 -34.99 21.61 120.99
N ALA A 755 -35.91 21.62 121.97
CA ALA A 755 -37.10 20.76 121.95
C ALA A 755 -38.10 21.23 120.87
N LEU A 756 -38.88 20.29 120.31
CA LEU A 756 -39.86 20.55 119.26
C LEU A 756 -41.26 20.04 119.62
N THR A 757 -42.27 20.81 119.26
CA THR A 757 -43.70 20.46 119.34
C THR A 757 -44.35 20.45 117.95
N MET A 758 -45.57 19.91 117.83
CA MET A 758 -46.34 19.91 116.58
C MET A 758 -46.70 21.32 116.07
N ASP A 759 -46.59 22.34 116.92
CA ASP A 759 -46.82 23.72 116.53
C ASP A 759 -45.59 24.41 115.94
N ASP A 760 -44.40 23.86 116.19
CA ASP A 760 -43.14 24.42 115.70
C ASP A 760 -42.90 24.05 114.23
N ASP A 761 -42.51 25.04 113.43
CA ASP A 761 -42.15 24.89 112.02
C ASP A 761 -40.64 25.10 111.75
N THR A 762 -39.87 25.37 112.82
CA THR A 762 -38.43 25.64 112.80
C THR A 762 -37.71 24.87 113.90
N LEU A 763 -36.59 24.22 113.55
CA LEU A 763 -35.63 23.64 114.50
C LEU A 763 -34.52 24.65 114.76
N LYS A 764 -34.12 24.78 116.02
CA LYS A 764 -32.97 25.57 116.45
C LYS A 764 -31.95 24.68 117.15
N GLY A 765 -30.68 25.06 117.04
CA GLY A 765 -29.59 24.37 117.70
C GLY A 765 -28.32 25.20 117.74
N SER A 766 -27.30 24.67 118.40
CA SER A 766 -26.02 25.34 118.57
C SER A 766 -24.84 24.35 118.60
N VAL A 767 -23.66 24.88 118.31
CA VAL A 767 -22.33 24.27 118.47
C VAL A 767 -21.41 25.28 119.14
N THR A 768 -20.18 24.89 119.48
CA THR A 768 -19.15 25.83 119.93
C THR A 768 -18.84 26.85 118.81
N ALA A 769 -18.75 28.13 119.13
CA ALA A 769 -18.48 29.17 118.14
C ALA A 769 -17.24 28.85 117.28
N GLY A 770 -17.42 28.85 115.95
CA GLY A 770 -16.36 28.56 114.97
C GLY A 770 -15.99 27.08 114.77
N SER A 771 -16.60 26.13 115.48
CA SER A 771 -16.23 24.71 115.40
C SER A 771 -16.84 23.96 114.21
N ALA A 772 -17.85 24.52 113.57
CA ALA A 772 -18.51 23.99 112.38
C ALA A 772 -18.99 25.14 111.49
N THR A 773 -19.04 24.90 110.18
CA THR A 773 -19.40 25.87 109.14
C THR A 773 -20.80 25.63 108.58
N GLY A 774 -21.36 24.44 108.76
CA GLY A 774 -22.69 24.11 108.27
C GLY A 774 -23.26 22.86 108.88
N PHE A 775 -24.54 22.61 108.60
CA PHE A 775 -25.28 21.46 109.11
C PHE A 775 -26.15 20.83 108.02
N ARG A 776 -26.60 19.61 108.26
CA ARG A 776 -27.55 18.84 107.45
C ARG A 776 -28.68 18.36 108.36
N VAL A 777 -29.91 18.65 107.97
CA VAL A 777 -31.14 18.17 108.60
C VAL A 777 -31.59 16.91 107.92
N SER A 778 -31.87 15.87 108.70
CA SER A 778 -32.53 14.66 108.26
C SER A 778 -33.81 14.43 109.04
N ILE A 779 -34.94 14.25 108.34
CA ILE A 779 -36.22 13.89 108.94
C ILE A 779 -36.44 12.40 108.67
N ASN A 780 -36.64 11.60 109.73
CA ASN A 780 -36.78 10.14 109.65
C ASN A 780 -35.67 9.45 108.83
N GLY A 781 -34.43 9.92 108.98
CA GLY A 781 -33.25 9.38 108.29
C GLY A 781 -32.98 9.95 106.90
N VAL A 782 -33.94 10.67 106.28
CA VAL A 782 -33.76 11.27 104.95
C VAL A 782 -33.26 12.70 105.08
N ALA A 783 -32.14 13.02 104.43
CA ALA A 783 -31.62 14.38 104.39
C ALA A 783 -32.56 15.31 103.62
N VAL A 784 -33.13 16.31 104.29
CA VAL A 784 -34.11 17.24 103.72
C VAL A 784 -33.55 18.62 103.46
N LYS A 785 -32.50 19.03 104.19
CA LYS A 785 -31.96 20.39 104.09
C LYS A 785 -30.52 20.48 104.56
N THR A 786 -29.79 21.45 104.04
CA THR A 786 -28.50 21.88 104.60
C THR A 786 -28.56 23.37 104.90
N GLY A 787 -27.72 23.82 105.83
CA GLY A 787 -27.63 25.22 106.22
C GLY A 787 -26.24 25.59 106.69
N ALA A 788 -25.98 26.89 106.80
CA ALA A 788 -24.77 27.43 107.41
C ALA A 788 -24.99 27.60 108.93
N ILE A 789 -23.93 27.45 109.72
CA ILE A 789 -23.93 27.79 111.14
C ILE A 789 -23.37 29.21 111.27
N ALA A 790 -24.01 30.04 112.09
CA ALA A 790 -23.56 31.40 112.33
C ALA A 790 -22.22 31.44 113.08
N ALA A 791 -21.50 32.56 113.00
CA ALA A 791 -20.18 32.68 113.61
C ALA A 791 -20.20 32.48 115.14
N ASP A 792 -21.32 32.78 115.79
CA ASP A 792 -21.55 32.55 117.23
C ASP A 792 -21.86 31.09 117.59
N GLY A 793 -21.95 30.20 116.59
CA GLY A 793 -22.23 28.78 116.76
C GLY A 793 -23.72 28.42 116.73
N THR A 794 -24.63 29.39 116.59
CA THR A 794 -26.07 29.12 116.52
C THR A 794 -26.52 28.78 115.09
N PHE A 795 -27.58 27.97 114.98
CA PHE A 795 -28.24 27.71 113.70
C PHE A 795 -29.74 27.47 113.88
N GLN A 796 -30.47 27.76 112.81
CA GLN A 796 -31.89 27.42 112.72
C GLN A 796 -32.23 26.92 111.32
N SER A 797 -33.22 26.04 111.23
CA SER A 797 -33.73 25.55 109.96
C SER A 797 -35.24 25.38 110.03
N SER A 798 -35.95 25.96 109.06
CA SER A 798 -37.33 25.58 108.82
C SER A 798 -37.42 24.11 108.45
N ILE A 799 -38.29 23.40 109.16
CA ILE A 799 -38.62 21.98 109.01
C ILE A 799 -40.09 21.79 108.64
N GLY A 800 -40.92 22.84 108.71
CA GLY A 800 -42.38 22.74 108.62
C GLY A 800 -42.97 22.05 109.84
N LYS A 801 -44.29 22.17 110.06
CA LYS A 801 -44.95 21.47 111.17
C LYS A 801 -44.82 19.97 111.00
N GLN A 802 -44.30 19.30 112.02
CA GLN A 802 -44.05 17.86 112.00
C GLN A 802 -45.03 17.14 112.94
N ALA A 803 -45.38 15.89 112.59
CA ALA A 803 -46.22 15.07 113.45
C ALA A 803 -45.46 14.66 114.73
N ALA A 804 -46.17 14.54 115.86
CA ALA A 804 -45.58 14.01 117.09
C ALA A 804 -44.97 12.62 116.84
N GLY A 805 -43.77 12.39 117.38
CA GLY A 805 -42.97 11.19 117.17
C GLY A 805 -41.97 11.27 116.01
N THR A 806 -42.01 12.32 115.18
CA THR A 806 -41.03 12.51 114.09
C THR A 806 -39.63 12.78 114.65
N VAL A 807 -38.63 12.02 114.20
CA VAL A 807 -37.23 12.20 114.61
C VAL A 807 -36.50 13.09 113.61
N ILE A 808 -35.89 14.16 114.11
CA ILE A 808 -35.08 15.08 113.33
C ILE A 808 -33.63 14.97 113.79
N LYS A 809 -32.76 14.56 112.87
CA LYS A 809 -31.31 14.41 113.06
C LYS A 809 -30.57 15.57 112.43
N ILE A 810 -29.55 16.07 113.12
CA ILE A 810 -28.62 17.08 112.63
C ILE A 810 -27.21 16.51 112.60
N GLU A 811 -26.55 16.66 111.46
CA GLU A 811 -25.12 16.39 111.29
C GLU A 811 -24.41 17.69 110.90
N ILE A 812 -23.30 18.00 111.57
CA ILE A 812 -22.54 19.23 111.32
C ILE A 812 -21.25 18.93 110.54
N ARG A 813 -20.79 19.92 109.80
CA ARG A 813 -19.52 19.91 109.05
C ARG A 813 -18.68 21.10 109.43
N ASP A 814 -17.35 20.94 109.36
CA ASP A 814 -16.39 22.04 109.32
C ASP A 814 -15.76 22.15 107.92
N THR A 815 -14.58 22.73 107.80
CA THR A 815 -13.84 22.86 106.52
C THR A 815 -13.44 21.51 105.92
N THR A 816 -13.42 20.43 106.71
CA THR A 816 -13.07 19.08 106.27
C THR A 816 -14.27 18.27 105.77
N GLY A 817 -15.49 18.76 105.97
CA GLY A 817 -16.74 18.13 105.52
C GLY A 817 -17.56 17.49 106.64
N TYR A 818 -18.57 16.70 106.26
CA TYR A 818 -19.43 15.99 107.22
C TYR A 818 -18.72 14.76 107.78
N ASN A 819 -18.89 14.52 109.08
CA ASN A 819 -18.31 13.38 109.80
C ASN A 819 -19.39 12.70 110.64
N THR A 820 -19.48 11.37 110.52
CA THR A 820 -20.44 10.53 111.26
C THR A 820 -20.34 10.65 112.79
N LEU A 821 -19.21 11.11 113.34
CA LEU A 821 -19.04 11.35 114.77
C LEU A 821 -19.75 12.64 115.25
N ARG A 822 -20.11 13.56 114.35
CA ARG A 822 -20.65 14.91 114.65
C ARG A 822 -22.17 15.03 114.44
N VAL A 823 -22.93 14.17 115.12
CA VAL A 823 -24.38 14.01 114.93
C VAL A 823 -25.16 14.15 116.25
N ALA A 824 -26.33 14.79 116.21
CA ALA A 824 -27.36 14.75 117.26
C ALA A 824 -28.78 14.61 116.69
N SER A 825 -29.78 14.31 117.51
CA SER A 825 -31.18 14.19 117.09
C SER A 825 -32.17 14.58 118.19
N THR A 826 -33.36 15.07 117.80
CA THR A 826 -34.49 15.39 118.68
C THR A 826 -35.80 14.80 118.12
N THR A 827 -36.85 14.68 118.94
CA THR A 827 -38.16 14.10 118.56
C THR A 827 -39.30 15.09 118.84
N VAL A 828 -40.26 15.22 117.90
CA VAL A 828 -41.38 16.17 117.98
C VAL A 828 -42.47 15.67 118.97
N THR A 829 -43.05 16.57 119.79
CA THR A 829 -44.06 16.27 120.84
C THR A 829 -45.39 17.05 120.66
N GLY A 830 -46.47 16.77 121.40
CA GLY A 830 -47.80 17.41 121.23
C GLY A 830 -48.07 18.71 122.04
N SER A 831 -49.10 19.50 121.69
CA SER A 831 -49.46 20.82 122.29
C SER A 831 -50.43 20.78 123.50
N ALA A 832 -50.49 21.83 124.34
CA ALA A 832 -51.29 21.90 125.60
C ALA A 832 -52.62 22.74 125.52
N VAL A 833 -53.67 22.47 126.35
CA VAL A 833 -55.03 23.11 126.31
C VAL A 833 -55.56 23.58 127.70
N VAL A 834 -56.36 24.68 127.80
CA VAL A 834 -56.93 25.33 129.04
C VAL A 834 -58.46 25.07 129.24
N LYS A 835 -59.02 25.04 130.48
CA LYS A 835 -60.44 24.75 130.83
C LYS A 835 -61.32 26.00 131.12
N LEU A 836 -62.66 25.90 130.98
CA LEU A 836 -63.64 26.94 131.38
C LEU A 836 -64.03 26.85 132.87
N THR A 837 -64.37 27.97 133.49
CA THR A 837 -64.91 28.01 134.87
C THR A 837 -66.31 27.38 134.95
N ALA A 838 -66.72 26.86 136.10
CA ALA A 838 -68.06 26.26 136.27
C ALA A 838 -69.19 27.32 136.33
N PRO A 839 -70.40 27.04 135.80
CA PRO A 839 -71.59 27.88 135.99
C PRO A 839 -72.01 27.98 137.46
N VAL A 840 -72.77 29.02 137.80
CA VAL A 840 -73.33 29.27 139.14
C VAL A 840 -74.86 29.28 139.06
N LEU A 841 -75.53 28.62 140.01
CA LEU A 841 -77.00 28.58 140.10
C LEU A 841 -77.47 29.47 141.26
N GLU A 842 -78.48 30.30 141.01
CA GLU A 842 -78.88 31.35 141.94
C GLU A 842 -80.19 31.04 142.66
N LYS A 843 -81.27 30.74 141.92
CA LYS A 843 -82.59 30.49 142.51
C LYS A 843 -83.54 29.76 141.56
N MET A 844 -84.60 29.18 142.11
CA MET A 844 -85.76 28.72 141.36
C MET A 844 -86.80 29.83 141.17
N ASP A 845 -87.40 29.87 139.99
CA ASP A 845 -88.54 30.73 139.63
C ASP A 845 -89.62 29.87 138.97
N GLY A 846 -90.55 29.36 139.79
CA GLY A 846 -91.51 28.34 139.38
C GLY A 846 -90.82 27.02 138.99
N ASN A 847 -91.13 26.52 137.79
CA ASN A 847 -90.47 25.34 137.22
C ASN A 847 -89.21 25.69 136.40
N TYR A 848 -88.49 26.76 136.74
CA TYR A 848 -87.26 27.17 136.04
C TYR A 848 -86.14 27.48 137.03
N ILE A 849 -84.91 27.00 136.77
CA ILE A 849 -83.69 27.41 137.48
C ILE A 849 -83.08 28.63 136.79
N VAL A 850 -82.69 29.63 137.57
CA VAL A 850 -81.95 30.81 137.11
C VAL A 850 -80.50 30.71 137.59
N GLY A 851 -79.55 30.97 136.70
CA GLY A 851 -78.13 30.97 137.01
C GLY A 851 -77.31 31.75 135.99
N THR A 852 -75.98 31.77 136.19
CA THR A 852 -75.03 32.50 135.35
C THR A 852 -73.92 31.58 134.88
N ALA A 853 -73.64 31.57 133.57
CA ALA A 853 -72.56 30.82 132.93
C ALA A 853 -71.39 31.76 132.54
N PRO A 854 -70.12 31.34 132.64
CA PRO A 854 -68.99 32.26 132.48
C PRO A 854 -68.78 32.70 131.02
N LYS A 855 -67.98 33.75 130.87
CA LYS A 855 -67.55 34.26 129.55
C LYS A 855 -66.91 33.16 128.72
N GLY A 856 -67.32 33.09 127.45
CA GLY A 856 -66.90 32.05 126.52
C GLY A 856 -67.80 30.81 126.51
N THR A 857 -68.83 30.73 127.36
CA THR A 857 -69.88 29.70 127.22
C THR A 857 -70.65 29.92 125.92
N GLU A 858 -71.02 28.87 125.20
CA GLU A 858 -71.95 28.93 124.06
C GLU A 858 -73.23 28.12 124.28
N LEU A 859 -73.12 27.06 125.07
CA LEU A 859 -74.25 26.27 125.51
C LEU A 859 -74.02 25.81 126.93
N ILE A 860 -75.12 25.63 127.66
CA ILE A 860 -75.14 24.93 128.93
C ILE A 860 -75.85 23.60 128.80
N THR A 861 -75.43 22.63 129.60
CA THR A 861 -76.14 21.38 129.82
C THR A 861 -76.67 21.37 131.25
N ILE A 862 -77.98 21.17 131.41
CA ILE A 862 -78.65 21.08 132.71
C ILE A 862 -78.82 19.61 133.07
N TYR A 863 -78.47 19.31 134.32
CA TYR A 863 -78.54 18.00 134.94
C TYR A 863 -79.61 18.04 136.04
N GLU A 864 -80.54 17.10 136.04
CA GLU A 864 -81.56 16.91 137.06
C GLU A 864 -81.33 15.56 137.74
N ASN A 865 -81.24 15.54 139.07
CA ASN A 865 -80.88 14.37 139.89
C ASN A 865 -79.63 13.63 139.37
N GLY A 866 -78.64 14.38 138.87
CA GLY A 866 -77.37 13.86 138.34
C GLY A 866 -77.39 13.44 136.86
N ALA A 867 -78.55 13.44 136.18
CA ALA A 867 -78.65 13.07 134.76
C ALA A 867 -78.79 14.31 133.86
N ALA A 868 -78.01 14.40 132.79
CA ALA A 868 -78.14 15.44 131.77
C ALA A 868 -79.50 15.30 131.07
N VAL A 869 -80.36 16.29 131.21
CA VAL A 869 -81.75 16.22 130.73
C VAL A 869 -82.03 17.20 129.61
N ARG A 870 -81.28 18.31 129.53
CA ARG A 870 -81.53 19.35 128.53
C ARG A 870 -80.30 20.21 128.29
N THR A 871 -80.26 20.85 127.14
CA THR A 871 -79.28 21.89 126.83
C THR A 871 -79.98 23.19 126.48
N GLN A 872 -79.31 24.30 126.77
CA GLN A 872 -79.78 25.63 126.40
C GLN A 872 -78.62 26.40 125.75
N SER A 873 -78.87 26.94 124.57
CA SER A 873 -77.90 27.79 123.88
C SER A 873 -77.90 29.19 124.47
N ILE A 874 -76.72 29.80 124.50
CA ILE A 874 -76.48 31.19 124.84
C ILE A 874 -77.41 32.18 124.13
N ARG A 875 -77.87 31.86 122.91
CA ARG A 875 -78.78 32.74 122.12
C ARG A 875 -80.09 33.02 122.83
N THR A 876 -80.45 32.19 123.81
CA THR A 876 -81.66 32.33 124.63
C THR A 876 -81.38 32.92 126.01
N MET A 877 -80.13 33.28 126.28
CA MET A 877 -79.65 33.83 127.55
C MET A 877 -79.45 35.34 127.44
N THR A 878 -79.34 36.00 128.59
CA THR A 878 -79.02 37.43 128.66
C THR A 878 -77.51 37.59 128.89
N VAL A 879 -76.83 38.37 128.05
CA VAL A 879 -75.42 38.75 128.24
C VAL A 879 -75.30 39.75 129.38
N ASN A 880 -74.40 39.47 130.31
CA ASN A 880 -74.01 40.40 131.35
C ASN A 880 -72.85 41.30 130.88
N PRO A 881 -72.66 42.49 131.49
CA PRO A 881 -71.58 43.41 131.10
C PRO A 881 -70.15 42.84 131.19
N ASP A 882 -69.91 41.87 132.07
CA ASP A 882 -68.63 41.18 132.22
C ASP A 882 -68.38 40.10 131.15
N GLY A 883 -69.37 39.85 130.28
CA GLY A 883 -69.36 38.85 129.24
C GLY A 883 -69.79 37.46 129.70
N SER A 884 -70.22 37.29 130.96
CA SER A 884 -70.94 36.09 131.40
C SER A 884 -72.40 36.10 130.90
N PHE A 885 -73.13 35.00 131.06
CA PHE A 885 -74.46 34.81 130.51
C PHE A 885 -75.44 34.33 131.57
N THR A 886 -76.44 35.15 131.89
CA THR A 886 -77.53 34.75 132.78
C THR A 886 -78.59 33.98 132.01
N PHE A 887 -78.95 32.82 132.53
CA PHE A 887 -79.87 31.88 131.94
C PHE A 887 -81.05 31.57 132.84
N LYS A 888 -82.18 31.24 132.22
CA LYS A 888 -83.37 30.69 132.88
C LYS A 888 -83.77 29.42 132.14
N ALA A 889 -83.61 28.27 132.79
CA ALA A 889 -83.81 26.97 132.17
C ALA A 889 -84.91 26.19 132.89
N TYR A 890 -85.80 25.54 132.15
CA TYR A 890 -86.87 24.74 132.75
C TYR A 890 -86.29 23.56 133.55
N VAL A 891 -86.94 23.20 134.64
CA VAL A 891 -86.61 22.06 135.50
C VAL A 891 -87.91 21.31 135.83
N ALA A 892 -87.91 19.98 135.71
CA ALA A 892 -89.11 19.20 135.98
C ALA A 892 -89.58 19.34 137.44
N ALA A 893 -90.90 19.22 137.67
CA ALA A 893 -91.47 19.34 139.02
C ALA A 893 -90.89 18.31 140.00
N SER A 894 -90.55 17.11 139.51
CA SER A 894 -89.99 15.98 140.27
C SER A 894 -88.47 16.05 140.52
N ALA A 895 -87.75 17.02 139.96
CA ALA A 895 -86.32 17.14 140.17
C ALA A 895 -86.03 17.67 141.58
N THR A 896 -85.20 16.95 142.34
CA THR A 896 -84.77 17.33 143.71
C THR A 896 -83.40 18.01 143.73
N SER A 897 -82.56 17.76 142.72
CA SER A 897 -81.21 18.32 142.60
C SER A 897 -80.95 18.78 141.17
N ILE A 898 -80.36 19.97 141.01
CA ILE A 898 -80.04 20.57 139.71
C ILE A 898 -78.56 20.99 139.66
N GLN A 899 -77.88 20.70 138.55
CA GLN A 899 -76.54 21.19 138.23
C GLN A 899 -76.44 21.62 136.77
N VAL A 900 -75.48 22.49 136.43
CA VAL A 900 -75.28 23.00 135.07
C VAL A 900 -73.80 23.02 134.70
N GLN A 901 -73.48 22.61 133.47
CA GLN A 901 -72.13 22.67 132.89
C GLN A 901 -72.09 23.61 131.68
N ALA A 902 -71.02 24.40 131.52
CA ALA A 902 -70.78 25.26 130.36
C ALA A 902 -69.83 24.62 129.34
N LYS A 903 -70.10 24.87 128.05
CA LYS A 903 -69.27 24.41 126.92
C LYS A 903 -69.16 25.48 125.83
N ASN A 904 -68.08 25.46 125.05
CA ASN A 904 -67.85 26.35 123.89
C ASN A 904 -67.59 25.63 122.55
N SER A 905 -67.57 26.40 121.46
CA SER A 905 -67.57 25.99 120.03
C SER A 905 -66.35 25.20 119.60
N ASP A 906 -65.20 25.39 120.25
CA ASP A 906 -63.97 24.70 119.86
C ASP A 906 -63.90 23.27 120.43
N LYS A 907 -65.03 22.75 120.94
CA LYS A 907 -65.27 21.34 121.34
C LYS A 907 -64.20 20.73 122.25
N ARG A 908 -63.42 21.57 122.94
CA ARG A 908 -62.28 21.15 123.78
C ARG A 908 -62.23 21.80 125.14
N MET A 909 -63.02 22.84 125.39
CA MET A 909 -63.14 23.43 126.72
C MET A 909 -64.51 23.07 127.31
N THR A 910 -64.48 22.29 128.37
CA THR A 910 -65.66 22.01 129.21
C THR A 910 -65.37 22.56 130.59
N SER A 911 -66.37 23.18 131.20
CA SER A 911 -66.27 23.50 132.61
C SER A 911 -66.46 22.24 133.45
N ASP A 912 -66.07 22.31 134.72
CA ASP A 912 -66.64 21.38 135.70
C ASP A 912 -68.14 21.71 135.92
N LEU A 913 -68.91 20.81 136.53
CA LEU A 913 -70.34 21.04 136.86
C LEU A 913 -70.47 22.16 137.92
N SER A 914 -71.55 22.93 137.87
CA SER A 914 -71.92 23.86 138.94
C SER A 914 -72.09 23.12 140.27
N ALA A 915 -72.05 23.88 141.38
CA ALA A 915 -72.55 23.36 142.65
C ALA A 915 -74.00 22.87 142.52
N VAL A 916 -74.36 21.83 143.30
CA VAL A 916 -75.70 21.26 143.34
C VAL A 916 -76.68 22.28 143.94
N PHE A 917 -77.75 22.56 143.22
CA PHE A 917 -78.90 23.31 143.73
C PHE A 917 -80.01 22.33 144.09
N THR A 918 -80.34 22.21 145.38
CA THR A 918 -81.44 21.35 145.86
C THR A 918 -82.75 22.14 145.87
N LYS A 919 -83.78 21.60 145.23
CA LYS A 919 -85.08 22.27 145.01
C LYS A 919 -85.97 22.27 146.25
#